data_AF-A0A6N6VMK2-F1
#
_entry.id   AF-A0A6N6VMK2-F1
#
_cell.length_a   1.000
_cell.length_b   1.000
_cell.length_c   1.000
_cell.angle_alpha   90.00
_cell.angle_beta   90.00
_cell.angle_gamma   90.00
#
_symmetry.space_group_name_H-M   'P 1'
#
loop_
_entity.id
_entity.type
_entity.pdbx_description
1 polymer ?
#
loop_
_entity_poly.entity_id
_entity_poly.type
_entity_poly.pdbx_seq_one_letter_code
_entity_poly.pdbx_strand_id
1 'polypeptide(L)'
;MKINQKINKVTALFCTSLILSTPFQTYAYASGISRLTAVVYSSAEGPKSTQKVARITGAELSGTKASAQSASNNQGGADSNKPVSDAYNFKDLSQSADPRTGAFSISYKIGDVNGNGFEDPEISLSINYSSLSSSDAFGLGKGWSWNLSHYDTKSGMLSLASGGSYKLDIGTGKLKYYKLKDLNVAIGSEYVTLKYKDGRIEQIDRAFGNLRKITNVQGFSAEFNYEKGARIQSIVYKSPLNSEDIKKLEVSYPSDFEVRIKKNDGSTFGAPLTIIKKSKNNLLTSVVNPLSQEVKFEYKALSEKNFATDGLITDIFYPTGTKINVIYLPGGLESAKKGVASPAVSKIRTISLPKTDTSDEEVRYTYYESTNTNYLAYGFTGFKEGEDALFFTPNSYTYSTVETKKAPNFQTYSTERVYNHFHQMMKEITRVNGIYFKIKEFTYPDWTNKSFDSLDPNYNFPKETKTTYFANGMQRSETTKQEYDNSGNILRTQDASGIIKEYQYLPAEKTFNGIVHFPLREVEKAVNGTGSKVIEYVYEDAKNAQGNAFQRLKARIYRLSDNICQVTSENCGKVYKTEIHQYSSENIKSGSAFPIYSFPTLTKLSSASNKKCKIIIKKQDFLSTNFQNILTNSYLNSKGLILAKEVFTKNPFTNLEIKKLDSKGIEISYEYDSLGRKIKEIAKPEGSGSGVQTSYTYKVNDPDYGGYGTSSLIIQMSNGYKAIKVYDSIGRELEIYAQNQDNSNLSKIKSYTYGVTNKKDVETFYNIDSNGIPFKTYIKYKYDILSREIEVTSPSGETKVTEYNDASHTEQKYVKALDGEISPISVVTYNDMNKVASTQLLKSDKSFYSVSSNKYDAYG
;
A
#
# COMPACT_ATOMS: atom_id res chain seq x y z
N MET A 1 10.78 -26.48 -32.78
CA MET A 1 10.51 -27.95 -32.66
C MET A 1 11.61 -28.76 -31.96
N LYS A 2 12.91 -28.39 -32.02
CA LYS A 2 14.00 -29.09 -31.28
C LYS A 2 14.12 -28.75 -29.77
N ILE A 3 13.38 -27.74 -29.27
CA ILE A 3 13.36 -27.33 -27.85
C ILE A 3 12.50 -28.28 -26.97
N ASN A 4 11.51 -28.98 -27.55
CA ASN A 4 10.60 -29.87 -26.80
C ASN A 4 11.24 -31.19 -26.33
N GLN A 5 12.32 -31.68 -26.95
CA GLN A 5 12.90 -32.99 -26.61
C GLN A 5 13.82 -32.97 -25.38
N LYS A 6 14.55 -31.87 -25.12
CA LYS A 6 15.33 -31.71 -23.87
C LYS A 6 14.42 -31.47 -22.65
N ILE A 7 13.28 -30.82 -22.85
CA ILE A 7 12.26 -30.56 -21.81
C ILE A 7 11.65 -31.87 -21.30
N ASN A 8 11.34 -32.83 -22.18
CA ASN A 8 10.71 -34.09 -21.77
C ASN A 8 11.62 -35.03 -20.98
N LYS A 9 12.93 -35.08 -21.28
CA LYS A 9 13.88 -35.97 -20.55
C LYS A 9 14.17 -35.51 -19.12
N VAL A 10 14.33 -34.21 -18.89
CA VAL A 10 14.51 -33.67 -17.52
C VAL A 10 13.20 -33.75 -16.71
N THR A 11 12.05 -33.57 -17.37
CA THR A 11 10.72 -33.66 -16.72
C THR A 11 10.37 -35.07 -16.29
N ALA A 12 10.73 -36.10 -17.08
CA ALA A 12 10.46 -37.50 -16.77
C ALA A 12 11.22 -37.96 -15.52
N LEU A 13 12.53 -37.71 -15.46
CA LEU A 13 13.40 -38.06 -14.31
C LEU A 13 12.93 -37.41 -12.99
N PHE A 14 12.53 -36.14 -13.02
CA PHE A 14 11.99 -35.43 -11.86
C PHE A 14 10.60 -35.96 -11.44
N CYS A 15 9.69 -36.23 -12.39
CA CYS A 15 8.36 -36.77 -12.07
C CYS A 15 8.45 -38.15 -11.43
N THR A 16 9.36 -39.03 -11.86
CA THR A 16 9.59 -40.32 -11.20
C THR A 16 10.05 -40.17 -9.74
N SER A 17 10.88 -39.16 -9.43
CA SER A 17 11.32 -38.90 -8.04
C SER A 17 10.20 -38.35 -7.14
N LEU A 18 9.26 -37.57 -7.71
CA LEU A 18 8.09 -37.03 -7.02
C LEU A 18 7.01 -38.09 -6.73
N ILE A 19 6.84 -39.07 -7.65
CA ILE A 19 5.78 -40.09 -7.60
C ILE A 19 6.11 -41.23 -6.60
N LEU A 20 7.38 -41.46 -6.27
CA LEU A 20 7.83 -42.53 -5.35
C LEU A 20 7.64 -42.20 -3.85
N SER A 21 6.88 -41.16 -3.51
CA SER A 21 6.53 -40.82 -2.12
C SER A 21 5.17 -41.41 -1.72
N THR A 22 5.14 -42.16 -0.62
CA THR A 22 3.98 -42.85 -0.04
C THR A 22 2.94 -41.86 0.54
N PRO A 23 1.66 -42.27 0.73
CA PRO A 23 0.53 -41.36 0.82
C PRO A 23 0.31 -40.86 2.24
N PHE A 24 0.65 -39.62 2.51
CA PHE A 24 -0.10 -38.79 3.45
C PHE A 24 -0.09 -37.37 2.90
N GLN A 25 -1.17 -36.62 3.15
CA GLN A 25 -1.40 -35.23 2.73
C GLN A 25 -2.14 -35.04 1.41
N THR A 26 -3.39 -35.47 1.42
CA THR A 26 -4.47 -34.64 0.89
C THR A 26 -5.35 -34.23 2.04
N TYR A 27 -5.36 -32.94 2.37
CA TYR A 27 -6.47 -32.11 2.83
C TYR A 27 -5.82 -30.86 3.45
N ALA A 28 -6.28 -29.66 3.03
CA ALA A 28 -5.81 -28.34 3.45
C ALA A 28 -4.49 -27.79 2.83
N TYR A 29 -4.51 -27.47 1.52
CA TYR A 29 -3.62 -26.44 0.96
C TYR A 29 -4.41 -25.52 0.01
N ALA A 30 -5.21 -24.63 0.59
CA ALA A 30 -6.03 -23.65 -0.15
C ALA A 30 -5.81 -22.18 0.30
N SER A 31 -4.91 -21.87 1.22
CA SER A 31 -4.64 -20.50 1.63
C SER A 31 -3.26 -20.06 1.12
N GLY A 32 -3.27 -19.38 -0.03
CA GLY A 32 -2.08 -18.86 -0.71
C GLY A 32 -2.07 -19.14 -2.21
N ILE A 33 -3.23 -18.97 -2.87
CA ILE A 33 -3.42 -19.33 -4.27
C ILE A 33 -2.78 -18.24 -5.14
N SER A 34 -1.58 -18.48 -5.66
CA SER A 34 -1.10 -17.71 -6.81
C SER A 34 -2.11 -17.86 -7.96
N ARG A 35 -2.33 -16.85 -8.81
CA ARG A 35 -3.26 -16.97 -9.96
C ARG A 35 -3.01 -18.23 -10.79
N LEU A 36 -1.74 -18.65 -10.94
CA LEU A 36 -1.38 -19.94 -11.55
C LEU A 36 -2.10 -21.11 -10.86
N THR A 37 -2.03 -21.14 -9.54
CA THR A 37 -2.67 -22.14 -8.67
C THR A 37 -4.19 -22.05 -8.72
N ALA A 38 -4.79 -20.87 -8.93
CA ALA A 38 -6.25 -20.75 -9.10
C ALA A 38 -6.70 -21.45 -10.39
N VAL A 39 -5.98 -21.22 -11.49
CA VAL A 39 -6.18 -21.92 -12.78
C VAL A 39 -5.89 -23.43 -12.65
N VAL A 40 -4.94 -23.83 -11.79
CA VAL A 40 -4.72 -25.25 -11.43
C VAL A 40 -5.99 -25.88 -10.88
N TYR A 41 -6.77 -25.21 -10.04
CA TYR A 41 -7.88 -25.84 -9.33
C TYR A 41 -9.27 -25.58 -9.93
N SER A 42 -9.45 -24.49 -10.71
CA SER A 42 -10.71 -24.24 -11.44
C SER A 42 -10.89 -25.10 -12.69
N SER A 43 -9.82 -25.75 -13.18
CA SER A 43 -9.83 -26.62 -14.36
C SER A 43 -10.23 -28.08 -14.08
N ALA A 44 -10.74 -28.39 -12.88
CA ALA A 44 -11.34 -29.69 -12.60
C ALA A 44 -12.74 -29.74 -13.22
N GLU A 45 -12.85 -30.33 -14.41
CA GLU A 45 -14.13 -30.72 -15.01
C GLU A 45 -14.90 -31.65 -14.05
N GLY A 46 -16.01 -31.15 -13.48
CA GLY A 46 -17.15 -32.00 -13.14
C GLY A 46 -17.89 -32.41 -14.43
N PRO A 47 -18.65 -33.51 -14.42
CA PRO A 47 -19.20 -34.11 -15.63
C PRO A 47 -20.09 -33.13 -16.40
N LYS A 48 -19.89 -33.10 -17.73
CA LYS A 48 -20.65 -32.29 -18.69
C LYS A 48 -22.16 -32.55 -18.55
N SER A 49 -22.88 -31.59 -17.97
CA SER A 49 -24.33 -31.50 -18.11
C SER A 49 -24.65 -30.91 -19.49
N THR A 50 -25.08 -31.74 -20.42
CA THR A 50 -25.76 -31.32 -21.65
C THR A 50 -27.10 -30.67 -21.29
N GLN A 51 -27.17 -29.35 -21.22
CA GLN A 51 -28.45 -28.64 -21.31
C GLN A 51 -28.69 -28.25 -22.77
N LYS A 52 -29.51 -29.06 -23.44
CA LYS A 52 -30.27 -28.64 -24.62
C LYS A 52 -31.08 -27.41 -24.24
N VAL A 53 -30.96 -26.36 -25.05
CA VAL A 53 -31.85 -25.21 -25.06
C VAL A 53 -33.25 -25.71 -25.43
N ALA A 54 -34.15 -25.83 -24.45
CA ALA A 54 -35.57 -26.06 -24.68
C ALA A 54 -36.29 -24.71 -24.71
N ARG A 55 -36.83 -24.36 -25.88
CA ARG A 55 -37.92 -23.39 -26.03
C ARG A 55 -39.14 -23.94 -25.29
N ILE A 56 -39.71 -23.17 -24.37
CA ILE A 56 -41.08 -23.38 -23.89
C ILE A 56 -41.82 -22.05 -24.00
N THR A 57 -42.84 -22.09 -24.85
CA THR A 57 -43.93 -21.14 -25.08
C THR A 57 -44.84 -20.99 -23.86
N GLY A 58 -45.49 -19.84 -23.72
CA GLY A 58 -46.21 -19.43 -22.51
C GLY A 58 -47.40 -20.31 -22.09
N ALA A 59 -47.68 -20.28 -20.78
CA ALA A 59 -48.99 -20.24 -20.13
C ALA A 59 -48.78 -20.06 -18.62
N GLU A 60 -49.71 -19.36 -17.98
CA GLU A 60 -49.70 -18.80 -16.62
C GLU A 60 -49.56 -19.84 -15.48
N LEU A 61 -48.97 -19.44 -14.35
CA LEU A 61 -49.64 -19.41 -13.04
C LEU A 61 -48.74 -18.83 -11.94
N SER A 62 -49.39 -18.08 -11.06
CA SER A 62 -48.95 -17.24 -9.95
C SER A 62 -47.88 -17.80 -9.00
N GLY A 63 -47.01 -16.91 -8.50
CA GLY A 63 -46.18 -17.18 -7.33
C GLY A 63 -45.11 -16.12 -7.11
N THR A 64 -45.45 -15.08 -6.34
CA THR A 64 -44.55 -14.09 -5.74
C THR A 64 -43.35 -14.75 -5.05
N LYS A 65 -42.12 -14.29 -5.36
CA LYS A 65 -41.00 -14.20 -4.41
C LYS A 65 -39.78 -13.47 -4.98
N ALA A 66 -39.32 -12.51 -4.19
CA ALA A 66 -38.12 -11.71 -4.37
C ALA A 66 -36.85 -12.56 -4.44
N SER A 67 -35.90 -12.16 -5.30
CA SER A 67 -34.51 -12.64 -5.25
C SER A 67 -33.58 -11.48 -4.91
N ALA A 68 -33.17 -11.43 -3.65
CA ALA A 68 -31.95 -10.79 -3.22
C ALA A 68 -30.75 -11.46 -3.94
N GLN A 69 -29.86 -10.68 -4.53
CA GLN A 69 -28.58 -11.17 -5.03
C GLN A 69 -27.44 -10.57 -4.20
N SER A 70 -26.81 -11.48 -3.48
CA SER A 70 -25.72 -11.33 -2.53
C SER A 70 -24.45 -10.76 -3.14
N ALA A 71 -23.98 -9.62 -2.62
CA ALA A 71 -22.62 -9.15 -2.77
C ALA A 71 -21.71 -9.89 -1.77
N SER A 72 -20.84 -10.76 -2.29
CA SER A 72 -19.82 -11.47 -1.52
C SER A 72 -18.62 -10.56 -1.29
N ASN A 73 -18.33 -10.30 -0.01
CA ASN A 73 -17.09 -9.72 0.49
C ASN A 73 -15.87 -10.54 0.05
N ASN A 74 -14.87 -9.89 -0.56
CA ASN A 74 -13.47 -10.28 -0.49
C ASN A 74 -12.61 -9.02 -0.61
N GLN A 75 -12.01 -8.61 0.51
CA GLN A 75 -10.92 -7.64 0.55
C GLN A 75 -9.63 -8.33 0.09
N GLY A 76 -8.81 -7.64 -0.71
CA GLY A 76 -7.48 -8.11 -1.10
C GLY A 76 -7.31 -8.43 -2.59
N GLY A 77 -7.64 -7.46 -3.43
CA GLY A 77 -7.26 -7.40 -4.84
C GLY A 77 -7.54 -5.99 -5.31
N ALA A 78 -6.64 -5.39 -6.10
CA ALA A 78 -6.95 -4.15 -6.81
C ALA A 78 -8.10 -4.45 -7.77
N ASP A 79 -9.32 -4.27 -7.25
CA ASP A 79 -10.55 -4.59 -7.92
C ASP A 79 -10.81 -3.44 -8.89
N SER A 80 -10.36 -3.60 -10.14
CA SER A 80 -10.50 -2.63 -11.24
C SER A 80 -11.96 -2.30 -11.60
N ASN A 81 -12.91 -2.90 -10.88
CA ASN A 81 -14.35 -2.71 -10.98
C ASN A 81 -14.92 -1.83 -9.87
N LYS A 82 -14.09 -1.29 -8.96
CA LYS A 82 -14.58 -0.28 -8.02
C LYS A 82 -14.81 1.05 -8.75
N PRO A 83 -15.98 1.66 -8.60
CA PRO A 83 -16.23 2.98 -9.17
C PRO A 83 -15.23 3.98 -8.59
N VAL A 84 -14.53 4.67 -9.47
CA VAL A 84 -13.68 5.81 -9.12
C VAL A 84 -14.58 7.03 -8.94
N SER A 85 -14.20 7.98 -8.11
CA SER A 85 -14.88 9.25 -7.90
C SER A 85 -13.82 10.31 -7.81
N ASP A 86 -14.10 11.51 -8.30
CA ASP A 86 -13.15 12.60 -8.19
C ASP A 86 -12.87 12.97 -6.74
N ALA A 87 -13.84 12.74 -5.85
CA ALA A 87 -13.65 12.92 -4.42
C ALA A 87 -12.45 12.11 -3.88
N TYR A 88 -12.06 11.02 -4.53
CA TYR A 88 -10.85 10.25 -4.20
C TYR A 88 -9.56 10.86 -4.73
N ASN A 89 -9.58 11.58 -5.85
CA ASN A 89 -8.39 12.25 -6.40
C ASN A 89 -7.88 13.35 -5.48
N PHE A 90 -8.73 13.88 -4.61
CA PHE A 90 -8.29 14.84 -3.59
C PHE A 90 -7.59 14.16 -2.40
N LYS A 91 -7.62 12.82 -2.30
CA LYS A 91 -6.78 12.06 -1.37
C LYS A 91 -5.35 11.87 -1.89
N ASP A 92 -5.05 12.29 -3.12
CA ASP A 92 -3.68 12.34 -3.65
C ASP A 92 -2.83 13.42 -2.96
N LEU A 93 -3.47 14.25 -2.13
CA LEU A 93 -2.81 15.00 -1.07
C LEU A 93 -2.93 14.23 0.25
N SER A 94 -1.80 13.82 0.81
CA SER A 94 -1.73 13.23 2.15
C SER A 94 -1.07 14.19 3.12
N GLN A 95 -1.69 14.41 4.27
CA GLN A 95 -1.17 15.23 5.35
C GLN A 95 -0.93 14.40 6.61
N SER A 96 0.11 14.74 7.35
CA SER A 96 0.41 14.13 8.64
C SER A 96 1.17 15.09 9.55
N ALA A 97 1.06 14.88 10.85
CA ALA A 97 2.01 15.41 11.80
C ALA A 97 2.85 14.25 12.32
N ASP A 98 4.18 14.37 12.26
CA ASP A 98 5.06 13.35 12.86
C ASP A 98 4.94 13.49 14.40
N PRO A 99 4.46 12.45 15.12
CA PRO A 99 4.26 12.56 16.56
C PRO A 99 5.58 12.72 17.34
N ARG A 100 6.75 12.42 16.76
CA ARG A 100 8.05 12.61 17.43
C ARG A 100 8.48 14.07 17.43
N THR A 101 8.31 14.74 16.29
CA THR A 101 8.87 16.07 16.04
C THR A 101 7.82 17.16 16.04
N GLY A 102 6.54 16.80 15.91
CA GLY A 102 5.45 17.73 15.67
C GLY A 102 5.46 18.35 14.28
N ALA A 103 6.38 17.94 13.39
CA ALA A 103 6.49 18.48 12.05
C ALA A 103 5.23 18.18 11.23
N PHE A 104 4.64 19.21 10.65
CA PHE A 104 3.54 19.05 9.70
C PHE A 104 4.13 18.76 8.32
N SER A 105 3.58 17.76 7.63
CA SER A 105 4.02 17.40 6.28
C SER A 105 2.82 17.16 5.38
N ILE A 106 2.98 17.56 4.11
CA ILE A 106 2.03 17.31 3.04
C ILE A 106 2.79 16.65 1.89
N SER A 107 2.18 15.67 1.23
CA SER A 107 2.63 15.16 -0.07
C SER A 107 1.48 15.32 -1.06
N TYR A 108 1.71 16.03 -2.17
CA TYR A 108 0.77 16.13 -3.29
C TYR A 108 1.35 15.40 -4.49
N LYS A 109 0.68 14.35 -4.94
CA LYS A 109 1.10 13.57 -6.11
C LYS A 109 0.89 14.38 -7.40
N ILE A 110 1.99 14.68 -8.09
CA ILE A 110 1.94 15.25 -9.45
C ILE A 110 1.60 14.12 -10.44
N GLY A 111 2.22 12.95 -10.24
CA GLY A 111 1.83 11.65 -10.78
C GLY A 111 2.98 10.88 -11.43
N ASP A 112 2.64 9.74 -12.04
CA ASP A 112 3.64 8.74 -12.40
C ASP A 112 4.35 9.09 -13.71
N VAL A 113 5.67 9.13 -13.67
CA VAL A 113 6.56 9.29 -14.82
C VAL A 113 7.08 7.91 -15.18
N ASN A 114 6.42 7.27 -16.14
CA ASN A 114 6.71 5.92 -16.59
C ASN A 114 7.66 5.95 -17.79
N GLY A 115 8.61 5.01 -17.87
CA GLY A 115 9.32 4.76 -19.12
C GLY A 115 8.44 4.11 -20.19
N ASN A 116 9.03 3.69 -21.31
CA ASN A 116 8.28 3.23 -22.48
C ASN A 116 8.06 1.73 -22.52
N GLY A 117 8.95 0.94 -21.93
CA GLY A 117 8.87 -0.51 -21.89
C GLY A 117 8.35 -1.06 -20.56
N PHE A 118 8.56 -2.37 -20.37
CA PHE A 118 8.17 -3.09 -19.16
C PHE A 118 9.20 -3.01 -18.04
N GLU A 119 10.46 -2.76 -18.39
CA GLU A 119 11.63 -2.87 -17.49
C GLU A 119 12.20 -1.50 -17.15
N ASP A 120 11.36 -0.48 -17.20
CA ASP A 120 11.74 0.92 -17.12
C ASP A 120 11.60 1.43 -15.68
N PRO A 121 12.48 2.30 -15.14
CA PRO A 121 12.21 2.92 -13.85
C PRO A 121 10.91 3.74 -13.90
N GLU A 122 10.09 3.55 -12.86
CA GLU A 122 8.87 4.31 -12.62
C GLU A 122 9.10 5.30 -11.47
N ILE A 123 8.77 6.58 -11.71
CA ILE A 123 8.93 7.63 -10.71
C ILE A 123 7.54 8.21 -10.39
N SER A 124 7.03 7.91 -9.19
CA SER A 124 5.81 8.55 -8.66
C SER A 124 6.17 9.96 -8.18
N LEU A 125 6.18 10.93 -9.10
CA LEU A 125 6.61 12.30 -8.81
C LEU A 125 5.57 13.02 -7.95
N SER A 126 6.04 13.62 -6.86
CA SER A 126 5.22 14.37 -5.89
C SER A 126 5.98 15.61 -5.41
N ILE A 127 5.22 16.61 -4.96
CA ILE A 127 5.76 17.74 -4.21
C ILE A 127 5.43 17.55 -2.72
N ASN A 128 6.43 17.74 -1.87
CA ASN A 128 6.36 17.51 -0.44
C ASN A 128 6.62 18.80 0.32
N TYR A 129 5.69 19.15 1.20
CA TYR A 129 5.84 20.22 2.18
C TYR A 129 6.37 19.66 3.50
N SER A 130 7.26 20.39 4.16
CA SER A 130 7.65 20.18 5.55
C SER A 130 7.66 21.50 6.30
N SER A 131 7.00 21.56 7.46
CA SER A 131 7.03 22.72 8.35
C SER A 131 8.41 23.00 8.94
N LEU A 132 9.34 22.05 8.85
CA LEU A 132 10.73 22.21 9.28
C LEU A 132 11.61 22.90 8.24
N SER A 133 11.10 23.13 7.02
CA SER A 133 11.83 23.78 5.94
C SER A 133 11.22 25.14 5.63
N SER A 134 12.08 26.16 5.55
CA SER A 134 11.71 27.54 5.17
C SER A 134 12.32 27.99 3.85
N SER A 135 13.10 27.12 3.18
CA SER A 135 13.75 27.42 1.90
C SER A 135 12.82 27.19 0.71
N ASP A 136 12.98 28.00 -0.35
CA ASP A 136 12.42 27.73 -1.69
C ASP A 136 13.54 27.29 -2.65
N ALA A 137 14.24 26.20 -2.29
CA ALA A 137 15.40 25.75 -3.05
C ALA A 137 15.06 25.32 -4.49
N PHE A 138 13.85 24.80 -4.71
CA PHE A 138 13.41 24.22 -5.99
C PHE A 138 12.47 25.12 -6.81
N GLY A 139 12.18 26.32 -6.32
CA GLY A 139 11.27 27.27 -6.97
C GLY A 139 9.79 26.86 -6.89
N LEU A 140 9.42 25.93 -6.00
CA LEU A 140 8.05 25.46 -5.79
C LEU A 140 7.31 26.27 -4.70
N GLY A 141 8.06 26.93 -3.83
CA GLY A 141 7.59 27.66 -2.66
C GLY A 141 8.31 27.21 -1.39
N LYS A 142 8.36 28.10 -0.39
CA LYS A 142 9.01 27.83 0.89
C LYS A 142 8.45 26.58 1.55
N GLY A 143 9.34 25.68 1.98
CA GLY A 143 8.98 24.42 2.62
C GLY A 143 8.57 23.32 1.65
N TRP A 144 8.42 23.60 0.36
CA TRP A 144 8.07 22.63 -0.67
C TRP A 144 9.31 22.13 -1.43
N SER A 145 9.35 20.83 -1.68
CA SER A 145 10.44 20.14 -2.39
C SER A 145 9.90 19.02 -3.27
N TRP A 146 10.69 18.55 -4.22
CA TRP A 146 10.39 17.32 -4.94
C TRP A 146 10.68 16.10 -4.06
N ASN A 147 9.98 14.99 -4.27
CA ASN A 147 10.28 13.71 -3.61
C ASN A 147 11.51 12.99 -4.23
N LEU A 148 12.59 13.75 -4.47
CA LEU A 148 13.82 13.30 -5.11
C LEU A 148 15.00 13.47 -4.15
N SER A 149 16.02 12.64 -4.31
CA SER A 149 17.25 12.79 -3.55
C SER A 149 17.96 14.10 -3.89
N HIS A 150 18.49 14.80 -2.90
CA HIS A 150 19.14 16.11 -3.06
C HIS A 150 20.28 16.27 -2.07
N TYR A 151 21.39 16.84 -2.52
CA TYR A 151 22.53 17.18 -1.68
C TYR A 151 22.63 18.69 -1.50
N ASP A 152 22.34 19.19 -0.30
CA ASP A 152 22.53 20.61 -0.01
C ASP A 152 24.03 20.91 0.13
N THR A 153 24.59 21.62 -0.86
CA THR A 153 26.01 21.95 -0.92
C THR A 153 26.47 22.91 0.17
N LYS A 154 25.55 23.64 0.82
CA LYS A 154 25.86 24.56 1.93
C LYS A 154 25.89 23.84 3.26
N SER A 155 24.82 23.09 3.56
CA SER A 155 24.71 22.37 4.84
C SER A 155 25.41 21.01 4.81
N GLY A 156 25.79 20.49 3.64
CA GLY A 156 26.34 19.14 3.48
C GLY A 156 25.35 18.02 3.78
N MET A 157 24.04 18.32 3.80
CA MET A 157 22.99 17.35 4.07
C MET A 157 22.56 16.66 2.77
N LEU A 158 22.61 15.33 2.76
CA LEU A 158 22.04 14.49 1.73
C LEU A 158 20.66 14.02 2.18
N SER A 159 19.62 14.50 1.49
CA SER A 159 18.25 14.00 1.61
C SER A 159 18.02 12.92 0.57
N LEU A 160 17.48 11.77 1.00
CA LEU A 160 17.16 10.64 0.14
C LEU A 160 15.67 10.67 -0.23
N ALA A 161 15.33 10.18 -1.43
CA ALA A 161 13.93 10.03 -1.86
C ALA A 161 13.11 9.11 -0.92
N SER A 162 13.75 8.27 -0.11
CA SER A 162 13.11 7.45 0.93
C SER A 162 12.70 8.25 2.18
N GLY A 163 13.04 9.54 2.27
CA GLY A 163 12.66 10.46 3.34
C GLY A 163 13.73 10.73 4.40
N GLY A 164 14.78 9.91 4.47
CA GLY A 164 15.90 10.13 5.40
C GLY A 164 16.81 11.28 4.95
N SER A 165 17.35 12.05 5.90
CA SER A 165 18.33 13.11 5.62
C SER A 165 19.52 12.96 6.56
N TYR A 166 20.74 12.98 6.00
CA TYR A 166 21.96 12.68 6.73
C TYR A 166 23.08 13.64 6.30
N LYS A 167 23.93 14.04 7.25
CA LYS A 167 25.15 14.77 6.91
C LYS A 167 26.08 13.83 6.13
N LEU A 168 26.44 14.21 4.90
CA LEU A 168 27.39 13.47 4.07
C LEU A 168 28.80 14.01 4.30
N ASP A 169 29.71 13.13 4.71
CA ASP A 169 31.14 13.41 4.61
C ASP A 169 31.57 13.16 3.16
N ILE A 170 31.77 14.25 2.42
CA ILE A 170 32.16 14.20 1.00
C ILE A 170 33.59 13.66 0.80
N GLY A 171 34.45 13.67 1.82
CA GLY A 171 35.80 13.12 1.74
C GLY A 171 35.80 11.60 1.78
N THR A 172 34.88 10.99 2.55
CA THR A 172 34.84 9.55 2.77
C THR A 172 33.63 8.85 2.14
N GLY A 173 32.63 9.60 1.68
CA GLY A 173 31.35 9.05 1.22
C GLY A 173 30.49 8.48 2.34
N LYS A 174 30.77 8.79 3.61
CA LYS A 174 30.01 8.25 4.75
C LYS A 174 28.86 9.17 5.14
N LEU A 175 27.71 8.57 5.43
CA LEU A 175 26.55 9.26 5.97
C LEU A 175 26.60 9.20 7.50
N LYS A 176 26.56 10.37 8.14
CA LYS A 176 26.53 10.47 9.60
C LYS A 176 25.24 9.85 10.14
N TYR A 177 25.38 9.09 11.21
CA TYR A 177 24.29 8.38 11.88
C TYR A 177 23.58 7.29 11.09
N TYR A 178 24.05 6.98 9.87
CA TYR A 178 23.60 5.88 9.05
C TYR A 178 24.57 4.70 9.16
N LYS A 179 24.12 3.57 9.70
CA LYS A 179 24.97 2.38 9.85
C LYS A 179 24.62 1.21 8.95
N LEU A 180 23.41 1.19 8.38
CA LEU A 180 22.97 0.11 7.51
C LEU A 180 23.87 -0.02 6.29
N LYS A 181 24.15 -1.26 5.89
CA LYS A 181 24.95 -1.61 4.71
C LYS A 181 24.06 -1.93 3.51
N ASP A 182 22.99 -1.16 3.31
CA ASP A 182 22.02 -1.32 2.22
C ASP A 182 22.11 -0.21 1.16
N LEU A 183 22.97 0.77 1.40
CA LEU A 183 23.27 1.89 0.52
C LEU A 183 24.80 2.07 0.46
N ASN A 184 25.34 2.09 -0.75
CA ASN A 184 26.72 2.49 -1.00
C ASN A 184 26.73 3.88 -1.64
N VAL A 185 27.49 4.80 -1.04
CA VAL A 185 27.68 6.17 -1.54
C VAL A 185 29.09 6.30 -2.06
N ALA A 186 29.22 6.57 -3.37
CA ALA A 186 30.49 6.81 -4.03
C ALA A 186 30.61 8.28 -4.41
N ILE A 187 31.76 8.90 -4.09
CA ILE A 187 32.05 10.30 -4.43
C ILE A 187 32.92 10.33 -5.69
N GLY A 188 32.34 10.78 -6.80
CA GLY A 188 33.05 11.06 -8.05
C GLY A 188 33.45 12.53 -8.17
N SER A 189 34.17 12.88 -9.23
CA SER A 189 34.52 14.28 -9.55
C SER A 189 33.27 15.13 -9.78
N GLU A 190 32.29 14.60 -10.51
CA GLU A 190 31.06 15.33 -10.90
C GLU A 190 29.84 14.95 -10.06
N TYR A 191 29.76 13.70 -9.61
CA TYR A 191 28.55 13.14 -8.99
C TYR A 191 28.79 12.50 -7.64
N VAL A 192 27.84 12.68 -6.72
CA VAL A 192 27.59 11.75 -5.62
C VAL A 192 26.71 10.63 -6.18
N THR A 193 27.19 9.39 -6.18
CA THR A 193 26.48 8.22 -6.72
C THR A 193 25.96 7.35 -5.58
N LEU A 194 24.65 7.16 -5.53
CA LEU A 194 23.97 6.31 -4.56
C LEU A 194 23.63 4.97 -5.22
N LYS A 195 24.11 3.86 -4.67
CA LYS A 195 23.82 2.50 -5.14
C LYS A 195 23.01 1.77 -4.08
N TYR A 196 21.74 1.51 -4.40
CA TYR A 196 20.78 0.91 -3.48
C TYR A 196 20.81 -0.63 -3.57
N LYS A 197 20.36 -1.29 -2.51
CA LYS A 197 20.25 -2.75 -2.44
C LYS A 197 19.41 -3.39 -3.56
N ASP A 198 18.40 -2.68 -4.08
CA ASP A 198 17.54 -3.14 -5.18
C ASP A 198 18.20 -3.00 -6.57
N GLY A 199 19.44 -2.50 -6.62
CA GLY A 199 20.20 -2.27 -7.84
C GLY A 199 19.88 -0.95 -8.54
N ARG A 200 19.01 -0.11 -7.97
CA ARG A 200 18.84 1.26 -8.43
C ARG A 200 20.10 2.07 -8.15
N ILE A 201 20.46 2.91 -9.11
CA ILE A 201 21.56 3.86 -9.00
C ILE A 201 21.02 5.27 -9.20
N GLU A 202 21.32 6.16 -8.27
CA GLU A 202 21.03 7.59 -8.38
C GLU A 202 22.33 8.38 -8.51
N GLN A 203 22.38 9.36 -9.40
CA GLN A 203 23.51 10.26 -9.56
C GLN A 203 23.07 11.68 -9.26
N ILE A 204 23.70 12.29 -8.26
CA ILE A 204 23.41 13.66 -7.79
C ILE A 204 24.61 14.52 -8.14
N ASP A 205 24.40 15.63 -8.88
CA ASP A 205 25.51 16.52 -9.24
C ASP A 205 26.07 17.25 -8.02
N ARG A 206 27.40 17.41 -7.98
CA ARG A 206 28.08 18.06 -6.86
C ARG A 206 28.02 19.59 -6.89
N ALA A 207 27.70 20.18 -8.03
CA ALA A 207 27.72 21.63 -8.21
C ALA A 207 26.51 22.31 -7.58
N PHE A 208 25.31 21.77 -7.83
CA PHE A 208 24.03 22.27 -7.35
C PHE A 208 23.29 21.28 -6.45
N GLY A 209 23.75 20.02 -6.39
CA GLY A 209 23.16 19.03 -5.51
C GLY A 209 21.93 18.34 -6.08
N ASN A 210 21.65 18.47 -7.37
CA ASN A 210 20.43 17.95 -7.96
C ASN A 210 20.57 16.51 -8.42
N LEU A 211 19.53 15.70 -8.22
CA LEU A 211 19.44 14.38 -8.85
C LEU A 211 19.43 14.53 -10.37
N ARG A 212 20.41 13.97 -11.06
CA ARG A 212 20.54 14.03 -12.53
C ARG A 212 20.06 12.76 -13.22
N LYS A 213 20.21 11.61 -12.58
CA LYS A 213 19.92 10.33 -13.22
C LYS A 213 19.49 9.28 -12.22
N ILE A 214 18.42 8.55 -12.55
CA ILE A 214 18.04 7.29 -11.92
C ILE A 214 18.22 6.18 -12.96
N THR A 215 19.01 5.16 -12.65
CA THR A 215 19.24 4.00 -13.52
C THR A 215 18.82 2.74 -12.78
N ASN A 216 18.11 1.84 -13.44
CA ASN A 216 17.77 0.54 -12.86
C ASN A 216 18.77 -0.56 -13.28
N VAL A 217 18.56 -1.78 -12.79
CA VAL A 217 19.43 -2.94 -13.08
C VAL A 217 19.56 -3.28 -14.56
N GLN A 218 18.53 -2.99 -15.37
CA GLN A 218 18.56 -3.22 -16.81
C GLN A 218 19.23 -2.09 -17.60
N GLY A 219 19.71 -1.07 -16.90
CA GLY A 219 20.45 0.03 -17.47
C GLY A 219 19.57 1.06 -18.17
N PHE A 220 18.24 0.93 -18.06
CA PHE A 220 17.37 2.01 -18.45
C PHE A 220 17.37 3.12 -17.41
N SER A 221 17.15 4.35 -17.87
CA SER A 221 17.29 5.50 -16.99
C SER A 221 16.29 6.62 -17.26
N ALA A 222 15.94 7.30 -16.18
CA ALA A 222 15.30 8.61 -16.22
C ALA A 222 16.35 9.68 -15.88
N GLU A 223 16.51 10.66 -16.76
CA GLU A 223 17.42 11.78 -16.63
C GLU A 223 16.64 13.07 -16.35
N PHE A 224 17.15 13.88 -15.44
CA PHE A 224 16.54 15.08 -14.93
C PHE A 224 17.34 16.30 -15.40
N ASN A 225 16.69 17.10 -16.23
CA ASN A 225 17.27 18.33 -16.75
C ASN A 225 16.76 19.50 -15.91
N TYR A 226 17.65 20.45 -15.64
CA TYR A 226 17.37 21.61 -14.80
C TYR A 226 17.70 22.88 -15.56
N GLU A 227 16.90 23.92 -15.35
CA GLU A 227 17.23 25.30 -15.70
C GLU A 227 17.69 26.05 -14.44
N LYS A 228 18.59 27.03 -14.59
CA LYS A 228 18.99 27.98 -13.54
C LYS A 228 19.00 27.40 -12.10
N GLY A 229 20.08 26.69 -11.73
CA GLY A 229 20.22 26.12 -10.38
C GLY A 229 19.47 24.80 -10.22
N ALA A 230 18.41 24.77 -9.41
CA ALA A 230 17.69 23.56 -8.98
C ALA A 230 16.24 23.44 -9.49
N ARG A 231 15.85 24.27 -10.49
CA ARG A 231 14.51 24.19 -11.11
C ARG A 231 14.50 23.08 -12.17
N ILE A 232 13.74 22.02 -11.94
CA ILE A 232 13.56 20.95 -12.94
C ILE A 232 12.90 21.55 -14.18
N GLN A 233 13.43 21.25 -15.37
CA GLN A 233 12.88 21.66 -16.66
C GLN A 233 12.24 20.47 -17.39
N SER A 234 12.83 19.27 -17.30
CA SER A 234 12.24 18.08 -17.90
C SER A 234 12.74 16.79 -17.27
N ILE A 235 11.94 15.74 -17.40
CA ILE A 235 12.36 14.37 -17.15
C ILE A 235 12.33 13.63 -18.49
N VAL A 236 13.50 13.13 -18.89
CA VAL A 236 13.72 12.45 -20.16
C VAL A 236 14.08 11.01 -19.88
N TYR A 237 13.35 10.12 -20.53
CA TYR A 237 13.61 8.71 -20.44
C TYR A 237 14.57 8.27 -21.54
N LYS A 238 15.60 7.52 -21.17
CA LYS A 238 16.60 6.99 -22.09
C LYS A 238 16.65 5.47 -22.01
N SER A 239 16.53 4.85 -23.18
CA SER A 239 16.72 3.43 -23.35
C SER A 239 18.18 3.14 -23.69
N PRO A 240 18.75 2.02 -23.21
CA PRO A 240 20.05 1.58 -23.68
C PRO A 240 20.01 0.83 -25.00
N LEU A 241 18.81 0.57 -25.51
CA LEU A 241 18.57 -0.25 -26.69
C LEU A 241 18.34 0.58 -27.95
N ASN A 242 17.94 1.85 -27.79
CA ASN A 242 17.83 2.81 -28.86
C ASN A 242 18.30 4.18 -28.37
N SER A 243 18.70 5.06 -29.29
CA SER A 243 19.15 6.41 -28.98
C SER A 243 17.99 7.41 -28.91
N GLU A 244 16.76 6.94 -28.71
CA GLU A 244 15.59 7.82 -28.64
C GLU A 244 15.38 8.34 -27.22
N ASP A 245 15.59 9.64 -27.06
CA ASP A 245 15.30 10.37 -25.84
C ASP A 245 13.81 10.72 -25.82
N ILE A 246 13.07 10.11 -24.90
CA ILE A 246 11.63 10.34 -24.79
C ILE A 246 11.38 11.24 -23.60
N LYS A 247 11.12 12.52 -23.88
CA LYS A 247 10.67 13.47 -22.86
C LYS A 247 9.32 13.01 -22.31
N LYS A 248 9.25 12.74 -21.00
CA LYS A 248 8.05 12.26 -20.31
C LYS A 248 7.33 13.36 -19.55
N LEU A 249 8.09 14.35 -19.08
CA LEU A 249 7.56 15.46 -18.31
C LEU A 249 8.32 16.74 -18.69
N GLU A 250 7.58 17.83 -18.80
CA GLU A 250 8.10 19.18 -19.00
C GLU A 250 7.61 20.09 -17.88
N VAL A 251 8.51 20.91 -17.36
CA VAL A 251 8.22 21.94 -16.37
C VAL A 251 8.65 23.28 -16.95
N SER A 252 7.77 24.27 -16.90
CA SER A 252 8.05 25.63 -17.31
C SER A 252 7.75 26.59 -16.18
N TYR A 253 8.48 27.71 -16.14
CA TYR A 253 8.35 28.76 -15.14
C TYR A 253 8.01 30.07 -15.83
N PRO A 254 6.74 30.30 -16.27
CA PRO A 254 6.36 31.49 -17.01
C PRO A 254 6.62 32.80 -16.25
N SER A 255 6.63 32.73 -14.92
CA SER A 255 7.01 33.82 -14.02
C SER A 255 7.56 33.24 -12.72
N ASP A 256 8.07 34.09 -11.82
CA ASP A 256 8.46 33.63 -10.48
C ASP A 256 7.28 33.20 -9.60
N PHE A 257 6.04 33.42 -10.04
CA PHE A 257 4.82 33.11 -9.30
C PHE A 257 4.06 31.90 -9.85
N GLU A 258 4.56 31.25 -10.90
CA GLU A 258 3.83 30.17 -11.56
C GLU A 258 4.79 29.09 -12.07
N VAL A 259 4.47 27.83 -11.76
CA VAL A 259 5.13 26.65 -12.31
C VAL A 259 4.09 25.83 -13.07
N ARG A 260 4.42 25.42 -14.29
CA ARG A 260 3.55 24.69 -15.21
C ARG A 260 4.15 23.34 -15.53
N ILE A 261 3.49 22.26 -15.15
CA ILE A 261 3.96 20.89 -15.34
C ILE A 261 3.06 20.19 -16.36
N LYS A 262 3.66 19.74 -17.47
CA LYS A 262 3.00 18.97 -18.52
C LYS A 262 3.54 17.55 -18.54
N LYS A 263 2.66 16.57 -18.61
CA LYS A 263 3.03 15.17 -18.84
C LYS A 263 2.79 14.82 -20.29
N ASN A 264 3.66 13.96 -20.83
CA ASN A 264 3.45 13.37 -22.14
C ASN A 264 2.43 12.23 -22.03
N ASP A 265 1.39 12.25 -22.86
CA ASP A 265 0.35 11.21 -22.93
C ASP A 265 0.38 10.37 -24.22
N GLY A 266 1.34 10.67 -25.11
CA GLY A 266 1.54 9.99 -26.39
C GLY A 266 0.85 10.64 -27.59
N SER A 267 0.05 11.70 -27.41
CA SER A 267 -0.67 12.34 -28.52
C SER A 267 -0.16 13.75 -28.87
N THR A 268 0.27 14.55 -27.89
CA THR A 268 1.04 15.80 -28.03
C THR A 268 1.56 16.23 -26.64
N PHE A 269 2.52 17.15 -26.55
CA PHE A 269 2.76 17.95 -25.32
C PHE A 269 1.62 19.01 -25.13
N GLY A 270 0.37 18.54 -25.15
CA GLY A 270 -0.87 19.28 -24.90
C GLY A 270 -1.49 18.90 -23.55
N ALA A 271 -2.56 19.60 -23.12
CA ALA A 271 -3.17 19.48 -21.78
C ALA A 271 -3.39 18.00 -21.37
N PRO A 272 -2.64 17.51 -20.35
CA PRO A 272 -2.90 17.86 -18.95
C PRO A 272 -1.83 18.78 -18.34
N LEU A 273 -2.24 19.95 -17.85
CA LEU A 273 -1.36 20.92 -17.20
C LEU A 273 -1.65 20.95 -15.70
N THR A 274 -0.66 20.63 -14.86
CA THR A 274 -0.70 20.97 -13.43
C THR A 274 -0.05 22.33 -13.24
N ILE A 275 -0.72 23.26 -12.56
CA ILE A 275 -0.22 24.61 -12.30
C ILE A 275 0.01 24.77 -10.80
N ILE A 276 1.21 25.18 -10.42
CA ILE A 276 1.53 25.59 -9.07
C ILE A 276 1.61 27.11 -9.05
N LYS A 277 0.80 27.75 -8.21
CA LYS A 277 0.80 29.20 -8.02
C LYS A 277 1.51 29.57 -6.74
N LYS A 278 2.24 30.68 -6.76
CA LYS A 278 2.98 31.22 -5.63
C LYS A 278 2.65 32.68 -5.38
N SER A 279 2.88 33.13 -4.16
CA SER A 279 2.81 34.55 -3.78
C SER A 279 4.13 35.27 -4.03
N LYS A 280 4.12 36.61 -3.89
CA LYS A 280 5.33 37.46 -3.92
C LYS A 280 6.39 37.06 -2.89
N ASN A 281 5.98 36.39 -1.82
CA ASN A 281 6.88 35.94 -0.74
C ASN A 281 7.36 34.50 -0.94
N ASN A 282 7.22 33.94 -2.15
CA ASN A 282 7.56 32.57 -2.51
C ASN A 282 6.79 31.52 -1.68
N LEU A 283 5.55 31.78 -1.31
CA LEU A 283 4.69 30.77 -0.67
C LEU A 283 3.83 30.09 -1.74
N LEU A 284 3.77 28.75 -1.74
CA LEU A 284 2.89 28.00 -2.62
C LEU A 284 1.44 28.22 -2.17
N THR A 285 0.66 28.97 -2.94
CA THR A 285 -0.71 29.36 -2.57
C THR A 285 -1.76 28.41 -3.13
N SER A 286 -1.51 27.78 -4.27
CA SER A 286 -2.39 26.73 -4.79
C SER A 286 -1.72 25.77 -5.77
N VAL A 287 -2.30 24.57 -5.87
CA VAL A 287 -2.06 23.64 -6.98
C VAL A 287 -3.37 23.46 -7.74
N VAL A 288 -3.33 23.66 -9.05
CA VAL A 288 -4.43 23.46 -9.98
C VAL A 288 -4.16 22.22 -10.81
N ASN A 289 -5.04 21.24 -10.77
CA ASN A 289 -4.90 20.02 -11.57
C ASN A 289 -5.35 20.22 -13.03
N PRO A 290 -5.13 19.23 -13.93
CA PRO A 290 -5.54 19.32 -15.33
C PRO A 290 -7.03 19.53 -15.62
N LEU A 291 -7.91 19.36 -14.64
CA LEU A 291 -9.35 19.65 -14.75
C LEU A 291 -9.72 21.03 -14.20
N SER A 292 -8.72 21.91 -14.00
CA SER A 292 -8.89 23.24 -13.42
C SER A 292 -9.39 23.25 -11.97
N GLN A 293 -9.19 22.16 -11.24
CA GLN A 293 -9.59 22.07 -9.83
C GLN A 293 -8.43 22.52 -8.95
N GLU A 294 -8.71 23.36 -7.96
CA GLU A 294 -7.70 24.07 -7.19
C GLU A 294 -7.71 23.67 -5.72
N VAL A 295 -6.58 23.19 -5.22
CA VAL A 295 -6.29 23.08 -3.78
C VAL A 295 -5.54 24.32 -3.35
N LYS A 296 -6.01 25.00 -2.29
CA LYS A 296 -5.41 26.24 -1.78
C LYS A 296 -4.76 26.05 -0.42
N PHE A 297 -3.70 26.80 -0.18
CA PHE A 297 -2.94 26.82 1.07
C PHE A 297 -2.87 28.25 1.61
N GLU A 298 -3.13 28.41 2.91
CA GLU A 298 -2.92 29.68 3.61
C GLU A 298 -1.85 29.54 4.70
N TYR A 299 -1.16 30.66 4.94
CA TYR A 299 -0.02 30.77 5.84
C TYR A 299 -0.29 31.92 6.80
N LYS A 300 -1.03 31.65 7.89
CA LYS A 300 -1.48 32.65 8.87
C LYS A 300 -0.99 32.33 10.29
N ALA A 301 0.15 31.64 10.41
CA ALA A 301 0.72 31.35 11.70
C ALA A 301 1.15 32.65 12.39
N LEU A 302 0.92 32.74 13.71
CA LEU A 302 1.35 33.89 14.51
C LEU A 302 2.87 33.98 14.49
N SER A 303 3.42 35.20 14.53
CA SER A 303 4.87 35.41 14.58
C SER A 303 5.46 34.87 15.87
N GLU A 304 6.57 34.16 15.75
CA GLU A 304 7.29 33.56 16.87
C GLU A 304 8.73 34.05 16.91
N LYS A 305 9.31 34.13 18.12
CA LYS A 305 10.65 34.71 18.30
C LYS A 305 11.77 33.77 17.87
N ASN A 306 11.58 32.47 18.07
CA ASN A 306 12.66 31.47 18.04
C ASN A 306 12.64 30.56 16.79
N PHE A 307 11.69 30.75 15.88
CA PHE A 307 11.60 30.05 14.59
C PHE A 307 10.77 30.84 13.57
N ALA A 308 10.97 30.56 12.28
CA ALA A 308 10.24 31.21 11.20
C ALA A 308 8.81 30.66 11.06
N THR A 309 7.84 31.56 10.86
CA THR A 309 6.41 31.20 10.79
C THR A 309 5.76 31.55 9.46
N ASP A 310 6.42 32.33 8.61
CA ASP A 310 5.92 32.81 7.32
C ASP A 310 5.68 31.67 6.31
N GLY A 311 6.39 30.55 6.45
CA GLY A 311 6.23 29.34 5.66
C GLY A 311 5.30 28.27 6.26
N LEU A 312 4.63 28.54 7.39
CA LEU A 312 3.78 27.55 8.07
C LEU A 312 2.35 27.52 7.52
N ILE A 313 1.95 26.38 6.94
CA ILE A 313 0.57 26.17 6.45
C ILE A 313 -0.37 26.08 7.64
N THR A 314 -1.39 26.93 7.68
CA THR A 314 -2.46 26.93 8.71
C THR A 314 -3.80 26.45 8.18
N ASP A 315 -4.04 26.57 6.88
CA ASP A 315 -5.30 26.15 6.27
C ASP A 315 -5.07 25.51 4.90
N ILE A 316 -5.80 24.42 4.64
CA ILE A 316 -5.85 23.74 3.34
C ILE A 316 -7.32 23.70 2.91
N PHE A 317 -7.59 24.16 1.69
CA PHE A 317 -8.92 24.15 1.09
C PHE A 317 -8.93 23.24 -0.12
N TYR A 318 -9.78 22.22 -0.08
CA TYR A 318 -10.00 21.33 -1.21
C TYR A 318 -11.09 21.87 -2.14
N PRO A 319 -11.02 21.59 -3.44
CA PRO A 319 -12.06 21.98 -4.39
C PRO A 319 -13.40 21.30 -4.09
N THR A 320 -13.42 20.17 -3.37
CA THR A 320 -14.63 19.52 -2.87
C THR A 320 -15.26 20.20 -1.66
N GLY A 321 -14.61 21.20 -1.07
CA GLY A 321 -15.11 21.94 0.10
C GLY A 321 -14.60 21.46 1.46
N THR A 322 -13.80 20.39 1.52
CA THR A 322 -13.08 20.03 2.75
C THR A 322 -12.12 21.15 3.15
N LYS A 323 -12.12 21.50 4.44
CA LYS A 323 -11.16 22.44 5.02
C LYS A 323 -10.36 21.75 6.13
N ILE A 324 -9.04 21.85 6.07
CA ILE A 324 -8.15 21.41 7.15
C ILE A 324 -7.55 22.65 7.80
N ASN A 325 -7.62 22.76 9.12
CA ASN A 325 -6.94 23.77 9.90
C ASN A 325 -5.82 23.13 10.73
N VAL A 326 -4.64 23.74 10.68
CA VAL A 326 -3.42 23.32 11.37
C VAL A 326 -3.05 24.41 12.35
N ILE A 327 -2.97 24.04 13.63
CA ILE A 327 -2.62 24.95 14.72
C ILE A 327 -1.29 24.48 15.28
N TYR A 328 -0.34 25.40 15.36
CA TYR A 328 1.00 25.14 15.91
C TYR A 328 1.03 25.44 17.41
N LEU A 329 1.96 24.80 18.11
CA LEU A 329 2.28 25.04 19.52
C LEU A 329 2.93 26.42 19.66
N PRO A 330 2.35 27.35 20.45
CA PRO A 330 2.99 28.63 20.74
C PRO A 330 4.39 28.44 21.33
N GLY A 331 5.38 29.19 20.86
CA GLY A 331 6.79 29.05 21.24
C GLY A 331 7.52 27.83 20.64
N GLY A 332 6.79 26.86 20.07
CA GLY A 332 7.34 25.67 19.43
C GLY A 332 8.04 24.71 20.41
N LEU A 333 8.83 23.79 19.87
CA LEU A 333 9.69 22.90 20.65
C LEU A 333 11.09 23.49 20.75
N GLU A 334 11.50 23.89 21.94
CA GLU A 334 12.83 24.47 22.19
C GLU A 334 13.94 23.43 21.96
N SER A 335 15.09 23.87 21.44
CA SER A 335 16.25 23.00 21.22
C SER A 335 17.32 23.17 22.30
N ALA A 336 18.34 22.30 22.28
CA ALA A 336 19.58 22.49 23.04
C ALA A 336 20.29 23.82 22.74
N LYS A 337 20.04 24.42 21.56
CA LYS A 337 20.56 25.75 21.21
C LYS A 337 19.60 26.82 21.76
N LYS A 338 20.09 27.57 22.75
CA LYS A 338 19.32 28.65 23.41
C LYS A 338 18.73 29.63 22.39
N GLY A 339 17.44 29.94 22.53
CA GLY A 339 16.72 30.86 21.65
C GLY A 339 16.37 30.29 20.28
N VAL A 340 16.55 28.99 20.06
CA VAL A 340 16.14 28.29 18.84
C VAL A 340 15.11 27.23 19.19
N ALA A 341 13.99 27.26 18.48
CA ALA A 341 12.92 26.28 18.59
C ALA A 341 12.53 25.75 17.21
N SER A 342 11.64 24.76 17.18
CA SER A 342 11.11 24.18 15.96
C SER A 342 9.57 24.19 15.98
N PRO A 343 8.90 24.48 14.85
CA PRO A 343 7.46 24.45 14.79
C PRO A 343 6.93 23.04 15.03
N ALA A 344 5.94 22.92 15.90
CA ALA A 344 5.26 21.67 16.21
C ALA A 344 3.75 21.87 16.16
N VAL A 345 3.01 20.93 15.55
CA VAL A 345 1.55 20.96 15.51
C VAL A 345 1.00 20.63 16.89
N SER A 346 0.08 21.45 17.39
CA SER A 346 -0.69 21.18 18.61
C SER A 346 -2.08 20.63 18.32
N LYS A 347 -2.66 20.98 17.16
CA LYS A 347 -3.99 20.52 16.75
C LYS A 347 -4.17 20.53 15.24
N ILE A 348 -4.84 19.49 14.72
CA ILE A 348 -5.37 19.44 13.36
C ILE A 348 -6.89 19.28 13.46
N ARG A 349 -7.63 20.12 12.73
CA ARG A 349 -9.09 20.07 12.63
C ARG A 349 -9.48 19.88 11.17
N THR A 350 -10.23 18.83 10.85
CA THR A 350 -10.73 18.52 9.52
C THR A 350 -12.22 18.73 9.46
N ILE A 351 -12.67 19.68 8.64
CA ILE A 351 -14.07 20.01 8.42
C ILE A 351 -14.47 19.48 7.05
N SER A 352 -15.34 18.48 7.03
CA SER A 352 -15.91 17.91 5.83
C SER A 352 -17.30 18.48 5.53
N LEU A 353 -17.73 18.38 4.28
CA LEU A 353 -19.05 18.73 3.80
C LEU A 353 -19.74 17.49 3.20
N PRO A 354 -21.08 17.42 3.20
CA PRO A 354 -22.00 18.35 3.84
C PRO A 354 -21.83 18.34 5.36
N LYS A 355 -22.07 19.49 6.01
CA LYS A 355 -21.92 19.59 7.46
C LYS A 355 -22.91 18.67 8.17
N THR A 356 -22.37 17.87 9.09
CA THR A 356 -23.09 16.99 10.01
C THR A 356 -22.46 17.12 11.40
N ASP A 357 -23.10 16.58 12.43
CA ASP A 357 -22.58 16.61 13.81
C ASP A 357 -21.22 15.92 13.96
N THR A 358 -20.86 15.05 13.00
CA THR A 358 -19.62 14.27 12.97
C THR A 358 -18.67 14.70 11.84
N SER A 359 -19.01 15.76 11.11
CA SER A 359 -18.21 16.26 9.97
C SER A 359 -16.93 16.99 10.38
N ASP A 360 -16.75 17.25 11.68
CA ASP A 360 -15.61 17.96 12.27
C ASP A 360 -14.77 16.99 13.10
N GLU A 361 -13.63 16.59 12.57
CA GLU A 361 -12.69 15.69 13.22
C GLU A 361 -11.48 16.45 13.77
N GLU A 362 -11.09 16.13 15.00
CA GLU A 362 -9.99 16.80 15.68
C GLU A 362 -8.97 15.80 16.22
N VAL A 363 -7.70 16.10 15.97
CA VAL A 363 -6.54 15.42 16.57
C VAL A 363 -5.68 16.45 17.27
N ARG A 364 -5.37 16.20 18.55
CA ARG A 364 -4.50 17.05 19.38
C ARG A 364 -3.19 16.36 19.68
N TYR A 365 -2.14 17.15 19.81
CA TYR A 365 -0.82 16.71 20.22
C TYR A 365 -0.37 17.53 21.42
N THR A 366 -0.10 16.84 22.52
CA THR A 366 0.50 17.43 23.73
C THR A 366 1.95 17.01 23.82
N TYR A 367 2.81 18.00 24.04
CA TYR A 367 4.23 17.83 24.30
C TYR A 367 4.48 18.18 25.76
N TYR A 368 5.54 17.62 26.33
CA TYR A 368 5.96 17.86 27.71
C TYR A 368 5.02 17.34 28.81
N GLU A 369 4.02 16.52 28.48
CA GLU A 369 3.07 15.99 29.47
C GLU A 369 3.70 14.89 30.33
N SER A 370 4.36 13.92 29.70
CA SER A 370 4.95 12.77 30.41
C SER A 370 6.45 12.93 30.66
N THR A 371 7.11 13.86 29.95
CA THR A 371 8.55 14.14 30.06
C THR A 371 8.82 15.62 29.84
N ASN A 372 9.68 16.28 30.62
CA ASN A 372 10.00 17.71 30.45
C ASN A 372 11.06 18.00 29.35
N THR A 373 11.11 17.15 28.32
CA THR A 373 12.19 17.03 27.32
C THR A 373 11.59 16.75 25.94
N ASN A 374 12.37 16.92 24.86
CA ASN A 374 11.91 16.73 23.47
C ASN A 374 13.02 16.17 22.55
N TYR A 375 12.68 15.94 21.28
CA TYR A 375 13.60 15.38 20.28
C TYR A 375 14.80 16.27 19.94
N LEU A 376 14.78 17.57 20.29
CA LEU A 376 15.85 18.54 20.05
C LEU A 376 16.81 18.68 21.23
N ALA A 377 16.78 17.72 22.16
CA ALA A 377 17.59 17.71 23.38
C ALA A 377 17.35 18.94 24.27
N TYR A 378 16.10 19.39 24.41
CA TYR A 378 15.77 20.48 25.34
C TYR A 378 16.33 20.23 26.74
N GLY A 379 16.93 21.27 27.33
CA GLY A 379 17.63 21.23 28.61
C GLY A 379 19.10 20.81 28.55
N PHE A 380 19.60 20.35 27.41
CA PHE A 380 21.02 20.00 27.20
C PHE A 380 21.82 21.16 26.61
N THR A 381 23.09 21.30 26.98
CA THR A 381 23.96 22.42 26.54
C THR A 381 25.00 22.03 25.50
N GLY A 382 25.20 20.75 25.22
CA GLY A 382 26.23 20.24 24.29
C GLY A 382 25.85 20.29 22.81
N PHE A 383 25.15 21.33 22.37
CA PHE A 383 24.79 21.51 20.95
C PHE A 383 26.05 21.66 20.09
N LYS A 384 26.08 20.95 18.96
CA LYS A 384 27.10 21.07 17.91
C LYS A 384 26.42 21.23 16.56
N GLU A 385 26.94 22.14 15.75
CA GLU A 385 26.37 22.41 14.43
C GLU A 385 26.50 21.20 13.51
N GLY A 386 25.41 20.85 12.81
CA GLY A 386 25.36 19.69 11.91
C GLY A 386 25.38 18.34 12.62
N GLU A 387 25.20 18.31 13.94
CA GLU A 387 25.09 17.08 14.73
C GLU A 387 23.76 17.03 15.48
N ASP A 388 23.27 15.82 15.69
CA ASP A 388 22.13 15.59 16.56
C ASP A 388 22.56 15.73 18.02
N ALA A 389 22.05 16.74 18.71
CA ALA A 389 22.36 17.01 20.11
C ALA A 389 21.91 15.84 21.01
N LEU A 390 20.88 15.10 20.61
CA LEU A 390 20.31 14.01 21.39
C LEU A 390 21.32 12.89 21.61
N PHE A 391 22.19 12.62 20.63
CA PHE A 391 23.23 11.58 20.71
C PHE A 391 24.36 11.90 21.71
N PHE A 392 24.41 13.13 22.24
CA PHE A 392 25.36 13.56 23.27
C PHE A 392 24.73 13.71 24.66
N THR A 393 23.41 13.51 24.76
CA THR A 393 22.73 13.48 26.06
C THR A 393 23.02 12.17 26.79
N PRO A 394 22.85 12.13 28.13
CA PRO A 394 22.93 10.87 28.87
C PRO A 394 21.94 9.83 28.32
N ASN A 395 22.29 8.55 28.38
CA ASN A 395 21.44 7.45 27.88
C ASN A 395 20.07 7.36 28.59
N SER A 396 19.91 8.03 29.75
CA SER A 396 18.64 8.19 30.46
C SER A 396 17.72 9.27 29.87
N TYR A 397 18.17 10.02 28.86
CA TYR A 397 17.34 11.03 28.21
C TYR A 397 16.23 10.33 27.40
N THR A 398 15.00 10.66 27.76
CA THR A 398 13.80 10.22 27.05
C THR A 398 12.93 11.41 26.75
N TYR A 399 12.10 11.32 25.71
CA TYR A 399 11.06 12.32 25.44
C TYR A 399 9.77 11.64 25.01
N SER A 400 8.66 12.37 25.09
CA SER A 400 7.33 11.81 24.86
C SER A 400 6.38 12.78 24.18
N THR A 401 5.35 12.22 23.56
CA THR A 401 4.22 12.95 22.98
C THR A 401 2.93 12.19 23.15
N VAL A 402 1.84 12.93 23.35
CA VAL A 402 0.49 12.38 23.52
C VAL A 402 -0.40 12.85 22.37
N GLU A 403 -0.82 11.92 21.51
CA GLU A 403 -1.86 12.15 20.50
C GLU A 403 -3.23 11.86 21.11
N THR A 404 -4.19 12.78 21.00
CA THR A 404 -5.57 12.61 21.51
C THR A 404 -6.60 12.86 20.41
N LYS A 405 -7.58 11.95 20.29
CA LYS A 405 -8.71 12.06 19.35
C LYS A 405 -9.96 11.39 19.90
N LYS A 406 -11.08 11.49 19.16
CA LYS A 406 -12.31 10.77 19.47
C LYS A 406 -12.33 9.36 18.89
N ALA A 407 -12.75 8.40 19.70
CA ALA A 407 -13.08 7.05 19.27
C ALA A 407 -14.49 7.00 18.63
N PRO A 408 -14.87 5.92 17.92
CA PRO A 408 -16.19 5.80 17.29
C PRO A 408 -17.36 5.96 18.27
N ASN A 409 -17.16 5.55 19.53
CA ASN A 409 -18.14 5.67 20.61
C ASN A 409 -18.03 7.00 21.38
N PHE A 410 -17.42 8.03 20.79
CA PHE A 410 -17.21 9.38 21.35
C PHE A 410 -16.30 9.46 22.60
N GLN A 411 -15.74 8.34 23.05
CA GLN A 411 -14.76 8.33 24.13
C GLN A 411 -13.46 8.98 23.67
N THR A 412 -12.70 9.51 24.63
CA THR A 412 -11.39 10.08 24.37
C THR A 412 -10.38 8.94 24.23
N TYR A 413 -9.74 8.85 23.07
CA TYR A 413 -8.69 7.89 22.76
C TYR A 413 -7.35 8.64 22.70
N SER A 414 -6.43 8.29 23.59
CA SER A 414 -5.09 8.87 23.61
C SER A 414 -4.00 7.82 23.37
N THR A 415 -2.93 8.23 22.70
CA THR A 415 -1.74 7.41 22.44
C THR A 415 -0.50 8.21 22.81
N GLU A 416 0.15 7.80 23.90
CA GLU A 416 1.43 8.33 24.34
C GLU A 416 2.56 7.51 23.71
N ARG A 417 3.56 8.19 23.15
CA ARG A 417 4.74 7.56 22.56
C ARG A 417 5.99 8.07 23.26
N VAL A 418 6.82 7.16 23.75
CA VAL A 418 8.05 7.47 24.49
C VAL A 418 9.26 7.01 23.69
N TYR A 419 10.25 7.88 23.55
CA TYR A 419 11.46 7.64 22.76
C TYR A 419 12.71 7.83 23.62
N ASN A 420 13.78 7.11 23.32
CA ASN A 420 15.09 7.33 23.92
C ASN A 420 15.92 8.34 23.12
N HIS A 421 17.15 8.57 23.58
CA HIS A 421 18.07 9.51 22.96
C HIS A 421 18.60 9.12 21.56
N PHE A 422 18.37 7.88 21.11
CA PHE A 422 18.66 7.43 19.74
C PHE A 422 17.43 7.51 18.82
N HIS A 423 16.36 8.19 19.26
CA HIS A 423 15.05 8.25 18.60
C HIS A 423 14.33 6.90 18.45
N GLN A 424 14.77 5.87 19.19
CA GLN A 424 14.09 4.58 19.22
C GLN A 424 12.84 4.68 20.08
N MET A 425 11.70 4.22 19.56
CA MET A 425 10.43 4.23 20.30
C MET A 425 10.47 3.13 21.36
N MET A 426 10.51 3.48 22.64
CA MET A 426 10.53 2.51 23.74
C MET A 426 9.13 1.96 24.05
N LYS A 427 8.11 2.83 24.05
CA LYS A 427 6.75 2.49 24.44
C LYS A 427 5.70 3.25 23.62
N GLU A 428 4.59 2.58 23.31
CA GLU A 428 3.35 3.17 22.83
C GLU A 428 2.21 2.77 23.78
N ILE A 429 1.63 3.74 24.47
CA ILE A 429 0.62 3.54 25.51
C ILE A 429 -0.71 4.12 25.02
N THR A 430 -1.68 3.24 24.80
CA THR A 430 -3.04 3.60 24.44
C THR A 430 -3.94 3.64 25.68
N ARG A 431 -4.65 4.75 25.87
CA ARG A 431 -5.65 4.91 26.93
C ARG A 431 -7.01 5.31 26.35
N VAL A 432 -8.07 4.84 27.00
CA VAL A 432 -9.46 5.23 26.73
C VAL A 432 -10.01 5.91 27.97
N ASN A 433 -10.41 7.18 27.85
CA ASN A 433 -10.80 8.01 28.99
C ASN A 433 -9.82 7.94 30.17
N GLY A 434 -8.51 7.89 29.86
CA GLY A 434 -7.43 7.80 30.86
C GLY A 434 -7.12 6.38 31.37
N ILE A 435 -7.92 5.36 31.04
CA ILE A 435 -7.70 3.97 31.47
C ILE A 435 -6.84 3.23 30.44
N TYR A 436 -5.86 2.45 30.90
CA TYR A 436 -5.04 1.61 30.02
C TYR A 436 -5.89 0.65 29.19
N PHE A 437 -5.67 0.67 27.88
CA PHE A 437 -6.30 -0.26 26.95
C PHE A 437 -5.27 -1.19 26.31
N LYS A 438 -4.12 -0.63 25.90
CA LYS A 438 -3.05 -1.37 25.23
C LYS A 438 -1.70 -0.69 25.47
N ILE A 439 -0.68 -1.47 25.77
CA ILE A 439 0.72 -0.99 25.86
C ILE A 439 1.57 -1.83 24.91
N LYS A 440 2.31 -1.17 24.02
CA LYS A 440 3.38 -1.81 23.24
C LYS A 440 4.72 -1.37 23.78
N GLU A 441 5.62 -2.33 24.00
CA GLU A 441 6.99 -2.10 24.45
C GLU A 441 7.94 -2.67 23.40
N PHE A 442 8.96 -1.89 23.04
CA PHE A 442 9.94 -2.26 22.03
C PHE A 442 11.30 -2.40 22.67
N THR A 443 11.96 -3.52 22.39
CA THR A 443 13.33 -3.78 22.82
C THR A 443 14.24 -3.79 21.60
N TYR A 444 15.35 -3.07 21.68
CA TYR A 444 16.35 -2.90 20.63
C TYR A 444 17.64 -3.67 20.96
N PRO A 445 18.59 -3.84 20.01
CA PRO A 445 19.94 -4.32 20.32
C PRO A 445 20.57 -3.53 21.46
N ASP A 446 21.44 -4.15 22.26
CA ASP A 446 22.03 -3.51 23.45
C ASP A 446 22.65 -2.14 23.11
N TRP A 447 22.08 -1.10 23.71
CA TRP A 447 22.39 0.32 23.49
C TRP A 447 22.65 1.09 24.79
N THR A 448 22.22 0.55 25.94
CA THR A 448 22.11 1.31 27.21
C THR A 448 23.44 1.81 27.78
N ASN A 449 24.56 1.19 27.40
CA ASN A 449 25.92 1.59 27.81
C ASN A 449 26.86 1.81 26.62
N LYS A 450 26.30 2.04 25.42
CA LYS A 450 27.06 2.16 24.17
C LYS A 450 27.05 3.58 23.66
N SER A 451 28.20 4.02 23.12
CA SER A 451 28.25 5.19 22.25
C SER A 451 27.66 4.86 20.89
N PHE A 452 27.25 5.89 20.13
CA PHE A 452 26.76 5.71 18.76
C PHE A 452 27.72 4.84 17.91
N ASP A 453 29.03 5.10 17.97
CA ASP A 453 30.02 4.37 17.17
C ASP A 453 30.06 2.87 17.48
N SER A 454 29.76 2.48 18.71
CA SER A 454 29.72 1.07 19.14
C SER A 454 28.39 0.34 18.89
N LEU A 455 27.37 1.04 18.36
CA LEU A 455 26.08 0.41 18.02
C LEU A 455 26.18 -0.48 16.78
N ASP A 456 25.36 -1.52 16.72
CA ASP A 456 25.24 -2.40 15.57
C ASP A 456 24.57 -1.68 14.38
N PRO A 457 24.81 -2.10 13.12
CA PRO A 457 24.17 -1.51 11.95
C PRO A 457 22.64 -1.46 11.98
N ASN A 458 22.03 -2.43 12.63
CA ASN A 458 20.59 -2.60 12.77
C ASN A 458 20.03 -2.01 14.07
N TYR A 459 20.76 -1.12 14.78
CA TYR A 459 20.37 -0.60 16.09
C TYR A 459 18.94 -0.03 16.11
N ASN A 460 18.48 0.60 15.04
CA ASN A 460 17.14 1.19 14.96
C ASN A 460 16.00 0.20 14.68
N PHE A 461 16.29 -1.10 14.57
CA PHE A 461 15.26 -2.13 14.40
C PHE A 461 14.95 -2.83 15.72
N PRO A 462 13.67 -2.91 16.13
CA PRO A 462 13.30 -3.59 17.36
C PRO A 462 13.51 -5.11 17.20
N LYS A 463 14.22 -5.71 18.17
CA LYS A 463 14.41 -7.16 18.26
C LYS A 463 13.24 -7.88 18.90
N GLU A 464 12.49 -7.18 19.74
CA GLU A 464 11.31 -7.71 20.42
C GLU A 464 10.25 -6.62 20.52
N THR A 465 9.00 -6.98 20.25
CA THR A 465 7.83 -6.14 20.50
C THR A 465 6.86 -6.91 21.37
N LYS A 466 6.61 -6.42 22.59
CA LYS A 466 5.64 -6.97 23.52
C LYS A 466 4.40 -6.09 23.53
N THR A 467 3.23 -6.66 23.22
CA THR A 467 1.95 -5.95 23.29
C THR A 467 1.14 -6.51 24.45
N THR A 468 0.76 -5.67 25.41
CA THR A 468 -0.11 -6.02 26.54
C THR A 468 -1.46 -5.36 26.38
N TYR A 469 -2.52 -6.14 26.42
CA TYR A 469 -3.91 -5.72 26.35
C TYR A 469 -4.52 -5.69 27.74
N PHE A 470 -5.36 -4.71 28.02
CA PHE A 470 -6.01 -4.51 29.32
C PHE A 470 -7.52 -4.42 29.15
N ALA A 471 -8.28 -5.21 29.92
CA ALA A 471 -9.73 -5.09 29.99
C ALA A 471 -10.25 -5.64 31.32
N ASN A 472 -11.10 -4.89 32.02
CA ASN A 472 -11.78 -5.32 33.25
C ASN A 472 -10.85 -5.93 34.32
N GLY A 473 -9.66 -5.36 34.52
CA GLY A 473 -8.65 -5.86 35.46
C GLY A 473 -7.87 -7.08 34.99
N MET A 474 -8.23 -7.68 33.84
CA MET A 474 -7.44 -8.71 33.18
C MET A 474 -6.39 -8.09 32.26
N GLN A 475 -5.30 -8.83 32.07
CA GLN A 475 -4.27 -8.49 31.10
C GLN A 475 -3.78 -9.73 30.34
N ARG A 476 -3.36 -9.53 29.10
CA ARG A 476 -2.71 -10.55 28.28
C ARG A 476 -1.62 -9.91 27.44
N SER A 477 -0.49 -10.59 27.33
CA SER A 477 0.62 -10.12 26.52
C SER A 477 0.91 -11.08 25.37
N GLU A 478 1.21 -10.52 24.22
CA GLU A 478 1.78 -11.22 23.07
C GLU A 478 3.17 -10.66 22.79
N THR A 479 4.10 -11.50 22.33
CA THR A 479 5.47 -11.07 22.01
C THR A 479 5.86 -11.54 20.63
N THR A 480 6.38 -10.63 19.80
CA THR A 480 7.02 -10.98 18.54
C THR A 480 8.51 -10.65 18.61
N LYS A 481 9.34 -11.45 17.95
CA LYS A 481 10.79 -11.26 17.91
C LYS A 481 11.29 -11.24 16.48
N GLN A 482 12.29 -10.41 16.22
CA GLN A 482 12.95 -10.30 14.92
C GLN A 482 14.46 -10.16 15.09
N GLU A 483 15.20 -10.72 14.16
CA GLU A 483 16.66 -10.59 14.06
C GLU A 483 17.01 -10.14 12.65
N TYR A 484 18.01 -9.28 12.51
CA TYR A 484 18.38 -8.66 11.25
C TYR A 484 19.88 -8.77 10.99
N ASP A 485 20.26 -8.82 9.72
CA ASP A 485 21.65 -8.63 9.32
C ASP A 485 22.05 -7.15 9.28
N ASN A 486 23.29 -6.88 8.84
CA ASN A 486 23.83 -5.53 8.75
C ASN A 486 23.25 -4.67 7.61
N SER A 487 22.51 -5.28 6.68
CA SER A 487 21.82 -4.63 5.57
C SER A 487 20.32 -4.48 5.85
N GLY A 488 19.87 -4.84 7.06
CA GLY A 488 18.47 -4.75 7.47
C GLY A 488 17.57 -5.84 6.91
N ASN A 489 18.14 -6.94 6.39
CA ASN A 489 17.35 -8.10 6.02
C ASN A 489 16.99 -8.91 7.26
N ILE A 490 15.77 -9.44 7.30
CA ILE A 490 15.29 -10.27 8.40
C ILE A 490 15.97 -11.63 8.33
N LEU A 491 16.71 -12.02 9.36
CA LEU A 491 17.34 -13.34 9.51
C LEU A 491 16.43 -14.33 10.23
N ARG A 492 15.63 -13.84 11.18
CA ARG A 492 14.70 -14.67 11.95
C ARG A 492 13.47 -13.86 12.36
N THR A 493 12.30 -14.47 12.30
CA THR A 493 11.09 -13.97 12.95
C THR A 493 10.54 -15.03 13.90
N GLN A 494 9.91 -14.57 14.96
CA GLN A 494 9.06 -15.36 15.83
C GLN A 494 7.78 -14.56 16.05
N ASP A 495 6.64 -15.11 15.63
CA ASP A 495 5.35 -14.46 15.86
C ASP A 495 4.79 -14.76 17.27
N ALA A 496 3.65 -14.16 17.60
CA ALA A 496 3.00 -14.32 18.90
C ALA A 496 2.62 -15.78 19.22
N SER A 497 2.42 -16.59 18.19
CA SER A 497 2.12 -18.02 18.35
C SER A 497 3.33 -18.90 18.56
N GLY A 498 4.54 -18.34 18.37
CA GLY A 498 5.80 -19.08 18.44
C GLY A 498 6.24 -19.69 17.12
N ILE A 499 5.56 -19.44 15.98
CA ILE A 499 6.06 -19.87 14.66
C ILE A 499 7.37 -19.13 14.39
N ILE A 500 8.42 -19.90 14.08
CA ILE A 500 9.73 -19.36 13.76
C ILE A 500 9.95 -19.45 12.25
N LYS A 501 10.34 -18.33 11.63
CA LYS A 501 10.88 -18.33 10.27
C LYS A 501 12.32 -17.89 10.29
N GLU A 502 13.19 -18.62 9.60
CA GLU A 502 14.59 -18.28 9.44
C GLU A 502 14.91 -18.08 7.97
N TYR A 503 15.78 -17.11 7.70
CA TYR A 503 16.17 -16.69 6.37
C TYR A 503 17.68 -16.70 6.24
N GLN A 504 18.15 -17.26 5.14
CA GLN A 504 19.54 -17.17 4.71
C GLN A 504 19.56 -16.42 3.39
N TYR A 505 20.54 -15.54 3.21
CA TYR A 505 20.72 -14.73 2.00
C TYR A 505 22.01 -15.11 1.28
N LEU A 506 22.09 -14.81 -0.02
CA LEU A 506 23.36 -14.85 -0.75
C LEU A 506 24.34 -13.85 -0.11
N PRO A 507 25.60 -14.26 0.13
CA PRO A 507 26.60 -13.37 0.68
C PRO A 507 26.98 -12.28 -0.35
N ALA A 508 27.47 -11.14 0.12
CA ALA A 508 27.68 -9.93 -0.69
C ALA A 508 28.55 -10.20 -1.94
N GLU A 509 29.61 -10.99 -1.81
CA GLU A 509 30.53 -11.37 -2.90
C GLU A 509 29.87 -12.22 -4.00
N LYS A 510 28.70 -12.82 -3.73
CA LYS A 510 27.90 -13.55 -4.71
C LYS A 510 26.74 -12.71 -5.29
N THR A 511 26.60 -11.46 -4.88
CA THR A 511 25.58 -10.54 -5.41
C THR A 511 26.19 -9.59 -6.44
N PHE A 512 25.43 -9.22 -7.47
CA PHE A 512 25.94 -8.37 -8.55
C PHE A 512 26.34 -6.94 -8.10
N ASN A 513 25.81 -6.45 -6.96
CA ASN A 513 26.05 -5.11 -6.44
C ASN A 513 26.85 -5.09 -5.13
N GLY A 514 27.29 -6.23 -4.61
CA GLY A 514 28.04 -6.31 -3.36
C GLY A 514 27.22 -6.02 -2.10
N ILE A 515 25.89 -6.15 -2.15
CA ILE A 515 24.98 -5.90 -1.03
C ILE A 515 24.15 -7.17 -0.80
N VAL A 516 24.02 -7.63 0.45
CA VAL A 516 23.19 -8.78 0.81
C VAL A 516 21.71 -8.42 0.63
N HIS A 517 20.99 -9.11 -0.26
CA HIS A 517 19.55 -8.88 -0.47
C HIS A 517 18.79 -10.05 -1.14
N PHE A 518 19.48 -11.00 -1.78
CA PHE A 518 18.84 -12.15 -2.40
C PHE A 518 18.61 -13.29 -1.39
N PRO A 519 17.35 -13.63 -1.04
CA PRO A 519 17.09 -14.78 -0.17
C PRO A 519 17.60 -16.04 -0.85
N LEU A 520 18.41 -16.83 -0.17
CA LEU A 520 18.90 -18.14 -0.59
C LEU A 520 17.99 -19.26 -0.08
N ARG A 521 17.55 -19.16 1.19
CA ARG A 521 16.67 -20.13 1.82
C ARG A 521 15.76 -19.48 2.84
N GLU A 522 14.54 -19.98 2.93
CA GLU A 522 13.56 -19.69 3.99
C GLU A 522 13.16 -21.02 4.65
N VAL A 523 13.13 -21.07 5.98
CA VAL A 523 12.68 -22.22 6.76
C VAL A 523 11.61 -21.76 7.76
N GLU A 524 10.40 -22.29 7.63
CA GLU A 524 9.33 -22.14 8.61
C GLU A 524 9.28 -23.40 9.49
N LYS A 525 9.54 -23.22 10.78
CA LYS A 525 9.55 -24.30 11.79
C LYS A 525 8.17 -24.42 12.43
N ALA A 526 7.74 -25.65 12.63
CA ALA A 526 6.52 -25.96 13.37
C ALA A 526 6.64 -25.52 14.85
N VAL A 527 5.55 -25.02 15.45
CA VAL A 527 5.52 -24.53 16.84
C VAL A 527 5.66 -25.67 17.85
N ASN A 528 4.90 -26.75 17.63
CA ASN A 528 4.75 -27.88 18.56
C ASN A 528 5.01 -29.24 17.89
N GLY A 529 5.84 -29.25 16.85
CA GLY A 529 6.12 -30.45 16.07
C GLY A 529 7.55 -30.46 15.57
N THR A 530 7.93 -31.58 14.96
CA THR A 530 9.27 -31.73 14.40
C THR A 530 9.36 -31.26 12.97
N GLY A 531 8.28 -30.85 12.30
CA GLY A 531 8.30 -30.52 10.88
C GLY A 531 8.93 -29.17 10.51
N SER A 532 9.30 -29.01 9.24
CA SER A 532 9.61 -27.71 8.64
C SER A 532 9.13 -27.59 7.19
N LYS A 533 8.73 -26.38 6.79
CA LYS A 533 8.55 -26.00 5.38
C LYS A 533 9.78 -25.22 4.94
N VAL A 534 10.34 -25.56 3.78
CA VAL A 534 11.55 -24.92 3.26
C VAL A 534 11.30 -24.39 1.86
N ILE A 535 11.78 -23.18 1.58
CA ILE A 535 11.84 -22.61 0.24
C ILE A 535 13.30 -22.33 -0.08
N GLU A 536 13.81 -22.94 -1.15
CA GLU A 536 15.15 -22.67 -1.68
C GLU A 536 15.04 -21.83 -2.95
N TYR A 537 15.87 -20.79 -3.04
CA TYR A 537 15.91 -19.86 -4.15
C TYR A 537 17.20 -20.08 -4.93
N VAL A 538 17.07 -20.28 -6.24
CA VAL A 538 18.20 -20.46 -7.14
C VAL A 538 18.22 -19.29 -8.11
N TYR A 539 19.37 -18.65 -8.24
CA TYR A 539 19.58 -17.53 -9.15
C TYR A 539 20.49 -17.93 -10.32
N GLU A 540 20.40 -17.18 -11.39
CA GLU A 540 21.39 -17.20 -12.47
C GLU A 540 21.94 -15.80 -12.73
N ASP A 541 23.21 -15.74 -13.07
CA ASP A 541 23.85 -14.53 -13.54
C ASP A 541 23.42 -14.25 -14.99
N ALA A 542 23.15 -12.99 -15.27
CA ALA A 542 22.75 -12.49 -16.58
C ALA A 542 23.49 -11.18 -16.88
N LYS A 543 23.43 -10.76 -18.14
CA LYS A 543 23.93 -9.45 -18.57
C LYS A 543 22.79 -8.68 -19.20
N ASN A 544 22.72 -7.39 -18.86
CA ASN A 544 21.75 -6.49 -19.49
C ASN A 544 22.24 -6.06 -20.88
N ALA A 545 21.49 -5.18 -21.53
CA ALA A 545 21.79 -4.70 -22.89
C ALA A 545 23.20 -4.11 -23.05
N GLN A 546 23.72 -3.46 -22.01
CA GLN A 546 25.05 -2.85 -22.01
C GLN A 546 26.17 -3.80 -21.53
N GLY A 547 25.83 -5.06 -21.23
CA GLY A 547 26.79 -6.05 -20.76
C GLY A 547 27.05 -6.03 -19.25
N ASN A 548 26.34 -5.19 -18.48
CA ASN A 548 26.48 -5.14 -17.03
C ASN A 548 25.85 -6.39 -16.40
N ALA A 549 26.55 -6.98 -15.43
CA ALA A 549 26.10 -8.17 -14.73
C ALA A 549 24.93 -7.85 -13.78
N PHE A 550 23.93 -8.74 -13.75
CA PHE A 550 22.86 -8.74 -12.76
C PHE A 550 22.41 -10.19 -12.49
N GLN A 551 21.53 -10.38 -11.51
CA GLN A 551 21.00 -11.69 -11.15
C GLN A 551 19.49 -11.74 -11.27
N ARG A 552 18.97 -12.90 -11.68
CA ARG A 552 17.53 -13.17 -11.80
C ARG A 552 17.19 -14.55 -11.27
N LEU A 553 15.96 -14.68 -10.77
CA LEU A 553 15.47 -15.89 -10.10
C LEU A 553 15.26 -17.02 -11.12
N LYS A 554 16.07 -18.08 -11.06
CA LYS A 554 15.95 -19.26 -11.93
C LYS A 554 14.94 -20.27 -11.41
N ALA A 555 14.88 -20.50 -10.11
CA ALA A 555 13.93 -21.46 -9.54
C ALA A 555 13.57 -21.15 -8.08
N ARG A 556 12.38 -21.59 -7.67
CA ARG A 556 11.97 -21.78 -6.27
C ARG A 556 11.61 -23.24 -6.03
N ILE A 557 12.25 -23.85 -5.04
CA ILE A 557 12.05 -25.25 -4.69
C ILE A 557 11.40 -25.30 -3.31
N TYR A 558 10.20 -25.86 -3.25
CA TYR A 558 9.43 -25.97 -2.01
C TYR A 558 9.55 -27.39 -1.47
N ARG A 559 9.96 -27.51 -0.21
CA ARG A 559 10.15 -28.79 0.48
C ARG A 559 9.34 -28.85 1.75
N LEU A 560 8.95 -30.07 2.09
CA LEU A 560 8.35 -30.40 3.36
C LEU A 560 9.23 -31.44 4.07
N SER A 561 9.56 -31.18 5.32
CA SER A 561 10.36 -32.05 6.17
C SER A 561 9.54 -32.44 7.41
N ASP A 562 9.67 -33.70 7.82
CA ASP A 562 9.14 -34.19 9.10
C ASP A 562 10.09 -33.84 10.27
N ASN A 563 11.28 -33.32 9.98
CA ASN A 563 12.32 -32.91 10.93
C ASN A 563 12.63 -31.41 10.84
N ILE A 564 13.12 -30.83 11.95
CA ILE A 564 13.40 -29.40 12.05
C ILE A 564 14.64 -29.12 11.21
N CYS A 565 14.45 -28.39 10.12
CA CYS A 565 15.55 -27.99 9.27
C CYS A 565 16.29 -26.80 9.90
N GLN A 566 17.62 -26.84 9.87
CA GLN A 566 18.38 -25.61 10.08
C GLN A 566 18.37 -24.80 8.78
N VAL A 567 18.37 -23.47 8.88
CA VAL A 567 18.41 -22.61 7.68
C VAL A 567 19.66 -22.84 6.82
N THR A 568 20.73 -23.39 7.40
CA THR A 568 21.96 -23.76 6.68
C THR A 568 21.91 -25.15 6.05
N SER A 569 20.97 -26.03 6.44
CA SER A 569 20.89 -27.41 5.95
C SER A 569 20.40 -27.48 4.50
N GLU A 570 21.29 -27.89 3.59
CA GLU A 570 20.93 -28.10 2.19
C GLU A 570 20.01 -29.30 1.97
N ASN A 571 19.07 -29.16 1.03
CA ASN A 571 18.17 -30.22 0.60
C ASN A 571 17.31 -30.84 1.73
N CYS A 572 17.05 -30.10 2.80
CA CYS A 572 16.25 -30.59 3.92
C CYS A 572 14.78 -30.78 3.52
N GLY A 573 14.29 -32.01 3.64
CA GLY A 573 12.92 -32.39 3.29
C GLY A 573 12.71 -32.78 1.83
N LYS A 574 11.51 -33.29 1.55
CA LYS A 574 11.08 -33.78 0.23
C LYS A 574 10.47 -32.64 -0.58
N VAL A 575 10.86 -32.55 -1.85
CA VAL A 575 10.30 -31.56 -2.79
C VAL A 575 8.84 -31.94 -3.10
N TYR A 576 7.90 -31.01 -2.89
CA TYR A 576 6.49 -31.20 -3.26
C TYR A 576 6.03 -30.21 -4.34
N LYS A 577 6.77 -29.12 -4.54
CA LYS A 577 6.48 -28.09 -5.55
C LYS A 577 7.78 -27.46 -6.03
N THR A 578 7.86 -27.16 -7.33
CA THR A 578 8.99 -26.45 -7.93
C THR A 578 8.47 -25.47 -8.98
N GLU A 579 8.96 -24.25 -8.91
CA GLU A 579 8.72 -23.19 -9.87
C GLU A 579 10.04 -22.91 -10.60
N ILE A 580 10.05 -23.02 -11.92
CA ILE A 580 11.23 -22.79 -12.76
C ILE A 580 10.92 -21.63 -13.70
N HIS A 581 11.79 -20.63 -13.71
CA HIS A 581 11.71 -19.48 -14.59
C HIS A 581 12.72 -19.64 -15.71
N GLN A 582 12.27 -19.39 -16.93
CA GLN A 582 13.08 -19.32 -18.13
C GLN A 582 12.92 -17.94 -18.73
N TYR A 583 14.04 -17.44 -19.22
CA TYR A 583 14.18 -16.11 -19.75
C TYR A 583 14.56 -16.18 -21.23
N SER A 584 14.36 -15.10 -21.97
CA SER A 584 14.80 -15.05 -23.37
C SER A 584 16.33 -15.22 -23.45
N SER A 585 16.79 -16.16 -24.27
CA SER A 585 18.20 -16.34 -24.63
C SER A 585 18.59 -15.59 -25.91
N GLU A 586 17.58 -15.10 -26.65
CA GLU A 586 17.74 -14.41 -27.93
C GLU A 586 17.26 -12.96 -27.77
N ASN A 587 17.99 -12.01 -28.36
CA ASN A 587 17.42 -10.71 -28.72
C ASN A 587 16.13 -10.99 -29.49
N ILE A 588 14.98 -10.65 -28.90
CA ILE A 588 13.67 -11.10 -29.36
C ILE A 588 13.51 -10.77 -30.86
N LYS A 589 13.18 -11.78 -31.66
CA LYS A 589 13.00 -11.69 -33.12
C LYS A 589 11.95 -10.63 -33.50
N SER A 590 12.27 -9.86 -34.55
CA SER A 590 11.38 -9.14 -35.48
C SER A 590 10.04 -8.61 -34.91
N GLY A 591 10.05 -7.37 -34.39
CA GLY A 591 8.83 -6.58 -34.17
C GLY A 591 8.69 -5.95 -32.77
N SER A 592 9.43 -6.44 -31.77
CA SER A 592 9.53 -5.79 -30.46
C SER A 592 10.65 -4.74 -30.48
N ALA A 593 10.37 -3.51 -30.04
CA ALA A 593 11.37 -2.45 -29.98
C ALA A 593 12.43 -2.66 -28.88
N PHE A 594 12.12 -3.48 -27.86
CA PHE A 594 12.97 -3.66 -26.68
C PHE A 594 13.03 -5.14 -26.21
N PRO A 595 14.22 -5.77 -26.12
CA PRO A 595 14.38 -7.05 -25.41
C PRO A 595 14.10 -6.92 -23.91
N ILE A 596 13.68 -8.04 -23.30
CA ILE A 596 13.35 -8.16 -21.88
C ILE A 596 14.30 -9.14 -21.22
N TYR A 597 15.00 -8.69 -20.19
CA TYR A 597 16.11 -9.41 -19.57
C TYR A 597 15.78 -9.97 -18.18
N SER A 598 14.98 -9.27 -17.41
CA SER A 598 14.65 -9.59 -16.01
C SER A 598 13.33 -10.30 -15.80
N PHE A 599 12.39 -10.23 -16.76
CA PHE A 599 11.12 -10.96 -16.67
C PHE A 599 11.16 -12.33 -17.35
N PRO A 600 10.58 -13.37 -16.72
CA PRO A 600 10.53 -14.69 -17.32
C PRO A 600 9.57 -14.72 -18.51
N THR A 601 10.02 -15.30 -19.62
CA THR A 601 9.17 -15.60 -20.79
C THR A 601 8.42 -16.92 -20.60
N LEU A 602 8.92 -17.80 -19.72
CA LEU A 602 8.22 -19.02 -19.35
C LEU A 602 8.42 -19.31 -17.86
N THR A 603 7.31 -19.57 -17.16
CA THR A 603 7.33 -20.05 -15.78
C THR A 603 6.65 -21.41 -15.73
N LYS A 604 7.39 -22.44 -15.37
CA LYS A 604 6.88 -23.81 -15.21
C LYS A 604 6.69 -24.13 -13.73
N LEU A 605 5.45 -24.39 -13.35
CA LEU A 605 5.09 -24.87 -12.03
C LEU A 605 4.84 -26.38 -12.08
N SER A 606 5.60 -27.14 -11.31
CA SER A 606 5.41 -28.59 -11.12
C SER A 606 5.03 -28.84 -9.67
N SER A 607 3.96 -29.58 -9.41
CA SER A 607 3.53 -29.93 -8.04
C SER A 607 3.09 -31.39 -7.95
N ALA A 608 3.36 -32.02 -6.80
CA ALA A 608 2.79 -33.31 -6.45
C ALA A 608 1.41 -33.12 -5.80
N SER A 609 0.40 -33.83 -6.30
CA SER A 609 -0.91 -33.94 -5.67
C SER A 609 -1.47 -35.34 -5.95
N ASN A 610 -1.97 -36.05 -4.93
CA ASN A 610 -2.53 -37.40 -5.09
C ASN A 610 -1.59 -38.40 -5.81
N LYS A 611 -0.29 -38.39 -5.49
CA LYS A 611 0.74 -39.19 -6.18
C LYS A 611 0.86 -38.94 -7.70
N LYS A 612 0.27 -37.86 -8.21
CA LYS A 612 0.38 -37.41 -9.61
C LYS A 612 1.13 -36.08 -9.65
N CYS A 613 2.02 -35.94 -10.63
CA CYS A 613 2.67 -34.67 -10.92
C CYS A 613 1.76 -33.83 -11.83
N LYS A 614 1.33 -32.65 -11.36
CA LYS A 614 0.63 -31.67 -12.18
C LYS A 614 1.61 -30.59 -12.62
N ILE A 615 1.61 -30.29 -13.91
CA ILE A 615 2.48 -29.27 -14.51
C ILE A 615 1.60 -28.24 -15.18
N ILE A 616 1.83 -26.97 -14.83
CA ILE A 616 1.29 -25.81 -15.53
C ILE A 616 2.43 -24.94 -16.01
N ILE A 617 2.30 -24.44 -17.23
CA ILE A 617 3.29 -23.57 -17.85
C ILE A 617 2.59 -22.23 -18.12
N LYS A 618 3.17 -21.14 -17.60
CA LYS A 618 2.81 -19.78 -17.98
C LYS A 618 3.81 -19.28 -19.00
N LYS A 619 3.37 -19.08 -20.24
CA LYS A 619 4.15 -18.38 -21.27
C LYS A 619 3.79 -16.90 -21.25
N GLN A 620 4.80 -16.04 -21.28
CA GLN A 620 4.65 -14.60 -21.31
C GLN A 620 5.34 -14.07 -22.57
N ASP A 621 4.54 -13.48 -23.45
CA ASP A 621 5.02 -12.78 -24.63
C ASP A 621 4.86 -11.28 -24.41
N PHE A 622 5.90 -10.52 -24.70
CA PHE A 622 5.96 -9.09 -24.47
C PHE A 622 6.25 -8.37 -25.78
N LEU A 623 5.43 -7.38 -26.09
CA LEU A 623 5.57 -6.54 -27.28
C LEU A 623 5.46 -5.09 -26.83
N SER A 624 6.50 -4.30 -27.06
CA SER A 624 6.51 -2.87 -26.80
C SER A 624 6.70 -2.14 -28.12
N THR A 625 5.81 -1.19 -28.40
CA THR A 625 5.82 -0.30 -29.55
C THR A 625 5.71 1.15 -29.08
N ASN A 626 5.89 2.11 -30.00
CA ASN A 626 5.77 3.54 -29.68
C ASN A 626 4.37 3.95 -29.19
N PHE A 627 3.34 3.12 -29.38
CA PHE A 627 1.96 3.44 -29.04
C PHE A 627 1.34 2.52 -27.99
N GLN A 628 1.90 1.32 -27.77
CA GLN A 628 1.33 0.34 -26.86
C GLN A 628 2.34 -0.67 -26.33
N ASN A 629 2.14 -1.07 -25.07
CA ASN A 629 2.79 -2.21 -24.43
C ASN A 629 1.78 -3.35 -24.29
N ILE A 630 2.05 -4.48 -24.92
CA ILE A 630 1.20 -5.67 -24.93
C ILE A 630 1.90 -6.80 -24.17
N LEU A 631 1.27 -7.29 -23.10
CA LEU A 631 1.64 -8.51 -22.38
C LEU A 631 0.60 -9.59 -22.67
N THR A 632 1.03 -10.70 -23.27
CA THR A 632 0.20 -11.89 -23.46
C THR A 632 0.63 -12.97 -22.48
N ASN A 633 -0.28 -13.40 -21.61
CA ASN A 633 -0.11 -14.56 -20.75
C ASN A 633 -0.88 -15.75 -21.34
N SER A 634 -0.18 -16.83 -21.68
CA SER A 634 -0.80 -18.11 -22.07
C SER A 634 -0.55 -19.15 -20.99
N TYR A 635 -1.62 -19.72 -20.44
CA TYR A 635 -1.56 -20.79 -19.45
C TYR A 635 -1.74 -22.12 -20.17
N LEU A 636 -0.75 -23.00 -20.06
CA LEU A 636 -0.66 -24.24 -20.81
C LEU A 636 -0.59 -25.42 -19.84
N ASN A 637 -1.16 -26.56 -20.22
CA ASN A 637 -0.95 -27.82 -19.50
C ASN A 637 0.39 -28.48 -19.88
N SER A 638 0.68 -29.64 -19.29
CA SER A 638 1.90 -30.41 -19.56
C SER A 638 2.10 -30.85 -21.02
N LYS A 639 1.01 -30.93 -21.80
CA LYS A 639 1.03 -31.30 -23.23
C LYS A 639 1.14 -30.08 -24.16
N GLY A 640 1.19 -28.87 -23.60
CA GLY A 640 1.23 -27.62 -24.37
C GLY A 640 -0.14 -27.15 -24.89
N LEU A 641 -1.24 -27.72 -24.40
CA LEU A 641 -2.59 -27.22 -24.72
C LEU A 641 -2.89 -25.96 -23.91
N ILE A 642 -3.41 -24.93 -24.56
CA ILE A 642 -3.82 -23.67 -23.92
C ILE A 642 -5.06 -23.93 -23.07
N LEU A 643 -4.97 -23.62 -21.78
CA LEU A 643 -6.05 -23.66 -20.81
C LEU A 643 -6.76 -22.32 -20.69
N ALA A 644 -6.00 -21.24 -20.76
CA ALA A 644 -6.50 -19.87 -20.71
C ALA A 644 -5.50 -18.92 -21.36
N LYS A 645 -5.99 -17.78 -21.84
CA LYS A 645 -5.18 -16.70 -22.41
C LYS A 645 -5.65 -15.39 -21.80
N GLU A 646 -4.71 -14.54 -21.42
CA GLU A 646 -4.98 -13.15 -21.04
C GLU A 646 -4.07 -12.25 -21.89
N VAL A 647 -4.60 -11.10 -22.33
CA VAL A 647 -3.83 -10.08 -23.05
C VAL A 647 -4.05 -8.75 -22.36
N PHE A 648 -2.99 -8.01 -22.08
CA PHE A 648 -3.05 -6.68 -21.47
C PHE A 648 -2.34 -5.70 -22.39
N THR A 649 -3.04 -4.66 -22.81
CA THR A 649 -2.51 -3.60 -23.67
C THR A 649 -2.56 -2.29 -22.89
N LYS A 650 -1.41 -1.64 -22.75
CA LYS A 650 -1.26 -0.39 -22.00
C LYS A 650 -0.68 0.73 -22.86
N ASN A 651 -1.03 1.97 -22.54
CA ASN A 651 -0.39 3.16 -23.09
C ASN A 651 1.05 3.28 -22.51
N PRO A 652 2.10 3.43 -23.34
CA PRO A 652 3.50 3.47 -22.88
C PRO A 652 3.89 4.79 -22.20
N PHE A 653 3.05 5.82 -22.26
CA PHE A 653 3.27 7.11 -21.61
C PHE A 653 2.56 7.21 -20.26
N THR A 654 1.30 6.80 -20.20
CA THR A 654 0.48 6.87 -18.97
C THR A 654 0.46 5.59 -18.15
N ASN A 655 0.92 4.45 -18.71
CA ASN A 655 0.82 3.10 -18.14
C ASN A 655 -0.62 2.62 -17.85
N LEU A 656 -1.62 3.37 -18.33
CA LEU A 656 -3.04 3.01 -18.22
C LEU A 656 -3.40 1.89 -19.19
N GLU A 657 -4.23 0.94 -18.73
CA GLU A 657 -4.70 -0.20 -19.53
C GLU A 657 -5.71 0.29 -20.58
N ILE A 658 -5.36 0.25 -21.86
CA ILE A 658 -6.22 0.63 -22.98
C ILE A 658 -7.18 -0.52 -23.31
N LYS A 659 -6.69 -1.75 -23.23
CA LYS A 659 -7.43 -2.94 -23.65
C LYS A 659 -6.96 -4.17 -22.88
N LYS A 660 -7.89 -5.08 -22.61
CA LYS A 660 -7.62 -6.37 -21.98
C LYS A 660 -8.47 -7.47 -22.60
N LEU A 661 -7.88 -8.65 -22.76
CA LEU A 661 -8.58 -9.92 -22.95
C LEU A 661 -8.48 -10.69 -21.63
N ASP A 662 -9.61 -11.00 -21.02
CA ASP A 662 -9.64 -11.81 -19.80
C ASP A 662 -9.54 -13.32 -20.08
N SER A 663 -9.38 -14.11 -19.03
CA SER A 663 -9.26 -15.57 -19.16
C SER A 663 -10.53 -16.27 -19.66
N LYS A 664 -11.66 -15.55 -19.77
CA LYS A 664 -12.95 -16.05 -20.26
C LYS A 664 -13.20 -15.67 -21.72
N GLY A 665 -12.26 -14.98 -22.38
CA GLY A 665 -12.40 -14.53 -23.77
C GLY A 665 -13.24 -13.25 -23.92
N ILE A 666 -13.42 -12.48 -22.84
CA ILE A 666 -14.04 -11.16 -22.91
C ILE A 666 -12.96 -10.11 -23.12
N GLU A 667 -13.11 -9.36 -24.20
CA GLU A 667 -12.32 -8.19 -24.53
C GLU A 667 -12.96 -6.95 -23.90
N ILE A 668 -12.17 -6.20 -23.15
CA ILE A 668 -12.58 -4.95 -22.50
C ILE A 668 -11.63 -3.85 -22.94
N SER A 669 -12.15 -2.77 -23.53
CA SER A 669 -11.38 -1.56 -23.83
C SER A 669 -11.79 -0.42 -22.91
N TYR A 670 -10.87 0.51 -22.63
CA TYR A 670 -11.07 1.62 -21.73
C TYR A 670 -10.63 2.94 -22.35
N GLU A 671 -11.34 4.01 -22.00
CA GLU A 671 -10.93 5.40 -22.25
C GLU A 671 -10.86 6.13 -20.91
N TYR A 672 -9.91 7.08 -20.80
CA TYR A 672 -9.63 7.81 -19.56
C TYR A 672 -9.64 9.32 -19.80
N ASP A 673 -9.91 10.09 -18.76
CA ASP A 673 -9.67 11.53 -18.77
C ASP A 673 -8.22 11.89 -18.39
N SER A 674 -7.95 13.20 -18.31
CA SER A 674 -6.63 13.76 -18.04
C SER A 674 -6.09 13.52 -16.62
N LEU A 675 -6.91 13.01 -15.70
CA LEU A 675 -6.48 12.54 -14.37
C LEU A 675 -6.27 11.02 -14.34
N GLY A 676 -6.52 10.32 -15.45
CA GLY A 676 -6.43 8.86 -15.53
C GLY A 676 -7.65 8.13 -14.97
N ARG A 677 -8.79 8.82 -14.79
CA ARG A 677 -10.05 8.15 -14.41
C ARG A 677 -10.74 7.59 -15.64
N LYS A 678 -11.33 6.41 -15.49
CA LYS A 678 -12.07 5.74 -16.56
C LYS A 678 -13.33 6.55 -16.93
N ILE A 679 -13.46 7.02 -18.17
CA ILE A 679 -14.66 7.70 -18.68
C ILE A 679 -15.54 6.81 -19.55
N LYS A 680 -14.98 5.69 -20.04
CA LYS A 680 -15.69 4.72 -20.86
C LYS A 680 -15.06 3.35 -20.75
N GLU A 681 -15.89 2.31 -20.78
CA GLU A 681 -15.46 0.94 -21.06
C GLU A 681 -16.39 0.28 -22.07
N ILE A 682 -15.84 -0.62 -22.88
CA ILE A 682 -16.60 -1.43 -23.82
C ILE A 682 -16.19 -2.88 -23.58
N ALA A 683 -17.14 -3.73 -23.19
CA ALA A 683 -16.93 -5.16 -23.01
C ALA A 683 -17.60 -5.94 -24.15
N LYS A 684 -16.88 -6.85 -24.78
CA LYS A 684 -17.39 -7.69 -25.87
C LYS A 684 -16.71 -9.05 -25.91
N PRO A 685 -17.37 -10.11 -26.42
CA PRO A 685 -16.68 -11.36 -26.75
C PRO A 685 -15.57 -11.10 -27.77
N GLU A 686 -14.44 -11.80 -27.65
CA GLU A 686 -13.33 -11.71 -28.62
C GLU A 686 -13.84 -11.96 -30.05
N GLY A 687 -13.48 -11.08 -30.99
CA GLY A 687 -13.93 -11.16 -32.39
C GLY A 687 -15.34 -10.64 -32.68
N SER A 688 -16.14 -10.27 -31.66
CA SER A 688 -17.45 -9.65 -31.85
C SER A 688 -17.34 -8.18 -32.31
N GLY A 689 -18.26 -7.77 -33.19
CA GLY A 689 -18.48 -6.37 -33.56
C GLY A 689 -19.37 -5.60 -32.56
N SER A 690 -20.19 -6.32 -31.77
CA SER A 690 -21.11 -5.74 -30.80
C SER A 690 -20.57 -5.88 -29.38
N GLY A 691 -20.59 -4.77 -28.63
CA GLY A 691 -20.13 -4.70 -27.25
C GLY A 691 -21.07 -3.91 -26.36
N VAL A 692 -21.03 -4.20 -25.07
CA VAL A 692 -21.73 -3.45 -24.01
C VAL A 692 -20.84 -2.30 -23.61
N GLN A 693 -21.30 -1.08 -23.87
CA GLN A 693 -20.62 0.14 -23.42
C GLN A 693 -21.15 0.58 -22.06
N THR A 694 -20.24 1.01 -21.19
CA THR A 694 -20.56 1.77 -19.98
C THR A 694 -19.77 3.07 -20.00
N SER A 695 -20.46 4.20 -19.82
CA SER A 695 -19.85 5.53 -19.74
C SER A 695 -19.88 6.04 -18.30
N TYR A 696 -18.86 6.80 -17.92
CA TYR A 696 -18.68 7.37 -16.59
C TYR A 696 -18.53 8.89 -16.68
N THR A 697 -19.27 9.62 -15.87
CA THR A 697 -19.18 11.08 -15.77
C THR A 697 -18.96 11.48 -14.33
N TYR A 698 -17.93 12.28 -14.10
CA TYR A 698 -17.52 12.75 -12.78
C TYR A 698 -17.88 14.22 -12.64
N LYS A 699 -18.61 14.59 -11.59
CA LYS A 699 -18.91 15.97 -11.25
C LYS A 699 -18.45 16.29 -9.83
N VAL A 700 -17.74 17.39 -9.66
CA VAL A 700 -17.35 17.93 -8.35
C VAL A 700 -18.27 19.10 -8.02
N ASN A 701 -18.72 19.18 -6.78
CA ASN A 701 -19.71 20.16 -6.31
C ASN A 701 -21.01 20.09 -7.14
N ASP A 702 -21.57 18.88 -7.29
CA ASP A 702 -22.69 18.63 -8.20
C ASP A 702 -23.99 19.29 -7.70
N PRO A 703 -24.51 20.35 -8.38
CA PRO A 703 -25.70 21.07 -7.93
C PRO A 703 -26.95 20.19 -7.89
N ASP A 704 -27.00 19.12 -8.68
CA ASP A 704 -28.12 18.17 -8.71
C ASP A 704 -28.19 17.33 -7.42
N TYR A 705 -27.08 17.21 -6.68
CA TYR A 705 -26.94 16.33 -5.51
C TYR A 705 -26.30 17.03 -4.31
N GLY A 706 -26.78 18.24 -3.99
CA GLY A 706 -26.37 18.98 -2.78
C GLY A 706 -25.38 20.12 -3.01
N GLY A 707 -24.80 20.24 -4.21
CA GLY A 707 -23.93 21.35 -4.60
C GLY A 707 -22.55 21.32 -3.94
N TYR A 708 -22.11 22.47 -3.44
CA TYR A 708 -20.77 22.59 -2.85
C TYR A 708 -20.60 21.66 -1.64
N GLY A 709 -19.58 20.80 -1.68
CA GLY A 709 -19.40 19.77 -0.67
C GLY A 709 -19.75 18.35 -1.12
N THR A 710 -20.39 18.17 -2.28
CA THR A 710 -20.78 16.86 -2.78
C THR A 710 -20.26 16.62 -4.19
N SER A 711 -19.79 15.40 -4.48
CA SER A 711 -19.36 14.99 -5.82
C SER A 711 -20.21 13.83 -6.30
N SER A 712 -20.42 13.68 -7.60
CA SER A 712 -21.17 12.55 -8.15
C SER A 712 -20.39 11.79 -9.21
N LEU A 713 -20.63 10.48 -9.26
CA LEU A 713 -20.29 9.61 -10.37
C LEU A 713 -21.60 9.15 -11.02
N ILE A 714 -21.78 9.50 -12.28
CA ILE A 714 -22.89 9.04 -13.11
C ILE A 714 -22.35 7.90 -13.99
N ILE A 715 -22.98 6.74 -13.88
CA ILE A 715 -22.68 5.53 -14.64
C ILE A 715 -23.84 5.30 -15.60
N GLN A 716 -23.57 5.32 -16.89
CA GLN A 716 -24.57 5.08 -17.93
C GLN A 716 -24.26 3.77 -18.66
N MET A 717 -25.17 2.80 -18.58
CA MET A 717 -25.07 1.49 -19.22
C MET A 717 -25.51 1.54 -20.68
N SER A 718 -25.22 0.47 -21.44
CA SER A 718 -25.48 0.40 -22.89
C SER A 718 -26.96 0.47 -23.26
N ASN A 719 -27.84 0.07 -22.35
CA ASN A 719 -29.30 0.16 -22.50
C ASN A 719 -29.88 1.52 -22.13
N GLY A 720 -29.02 2.51 -21.81
CA GLY A 720 -29.41 3.85 -21.40
C GLY A 720 -29.69 4.01 -19.91
N TYR A 721 -29.74 2.92 -19.13
CA TYR A 721 -29.96 3.03 -17.69
C TYR A 721 -28.81 3.74 -16.99
N LYS A 722 -29.16 4.59 -16.03
CA LYS A 722 -28.24 5.37 -15.21
C LYS A 722 -28.23 4.88 -13.77
N ALA A 723 -27.04 4.80 -13.22
CA ALA A 723 -26.80 4.72 -11.78
C ALA A 723 -25.94 5.90 -11.34
N ILE A 724 -26.23 6.49 -10.20
CA ILE A 724 -25.51 7.66 -9.69
C ILE A 724 -25.05 7.37 -8.28
N LYS A 725 -23.78 7.66 -8.01
CA LYS A 725 -23.19 7.60 -6.67
C LYS A 725 -22.80 9.00 -6.25
N VAL A 726 -23.33 9.47 -5.13
CA VAL A 726 -23.00 10.77 -4.54
C VAL A 726 -22.01 10.54 -3.41
N TYR A 727 -21.01 11.41 -3.33
CA TYR A 727 -19.94 11.38 -2.34
C TYR A 727 -19.89 12.71 -1.60
N ASP A 728 -19.45 12.65 -0.36
CA ASP A 728 -19.13 13.84 0.43
C ASP A 728 -17.76 14.43 0.03
N SER A 729 -17.34 15.50 0.71
CA SER A 729 -16.15 16.25 0.35
C SER A 729 -14.83 15.51 0.62
N ILE A 730 -14.85 14.42 1.38
CA ILE A 730 -13.70 13.55 1.67
C ILE A 730 -13.83 12.17 0.98
N GLY A 731 -14.80 12.00 0.08
CA GLY A 731 -14.97 10.83 -0.76
C GLY A 731 -15.70 9.65 -0.12
N ARG A 732 -16.48 9.86 0.94
CA ARG A 732 -17.38 8.83 1.47
C ARG A 732 -18.68 8.79 0.65
N GLU A 733 -19.18 7.60 0.31
CA GLU A 733 -20.45 7.46 -0.41
C GLU A 733 -21.62 7.96 0.47
N LEU A 734 -22.38 8.96 0.03
CA LEU A 734 -23.56 9.47 0.72
C LEU A 734 -24.85 8.84 0.21
N GLU A 735 -25.00 8.72 -1.11
CA GLU A 735 -26.25 8.31 -1.74
C GLU A 735 -26.00 7.47 -2.99
N ILE A 736 -26.92 6.56 -3.28
CA ILE A 736 -26.93 5.79 -4.53
C ILE A 736 -28.32 5.88 -5.14
N TYR A 737 -28.36 6.23 -6.42
CA TYR A 737 -29.55 6.26 -7.26
C TYR A 737 -29.42 5.23 -8.38
N ALA A 738 -30.54 4.65 -8.79
CA ALA A 738 -30.63 3.76 -9.94
C ALA A 738 -31.96 3.98 -10.67
N GLN A 739 -31.96 3.78 -11.99
CA GLN A 739 -33.18 3.62 -12.76
C GLN A 739 -33.67 2.17 -12.65
N ASN A 740 -34.97 1.98 -12.46
CA ASN A 740 -35.61 0.66 -12.45
C ASN A 740 -36.03 0.26 -13.86
N GLN A 741 -36.17 -1.05 -14.12
CA GLN A 741 -36.62 -1.54 -15.42
C GLN A 741 -38.00 -1.00 -15.81
N ASP A 742 -38.87 -0.78 -14.82
CA ASP A 742 -40.27 -0.35 -15.02
C ASP A 742 -40.47 1.18 -15.00
N ASN A 743 -39.45 1.97 -14.64
CA ASN A 743 -39.57 3.42 -14.46
C ASN A 743 -38.39 4.15 -15.08
N SER A 744 -38.67 5.06 -16.02
CA SER A 744 -37.67 5.92 -16.66
C SER A 744 -37.00 6.90 -15.70
N ASN A 745 -37.53 7.09 -14.48
CA ASN A 745 -36.99 8.03 -13.50
C ASN A 745 -35.91 7.41 -12.59
N LEU A 746 -34.87 8.21 -12.31
CA LEU A 746 -33.84 7.91 -11.31
C LEU A 746 -34.45 7.96 -9.90
N SER A 747 -34.33 6.87 -9.16
CA SER A 747 -34.79 6.80 -7.77
C SER A 747 -33.61 6.57 -6.83
N LYS A 748 -33.62 7.25 -5.67
CA LYS A 748 -32.67 6.97 -4.59
C LYS A 748 -32.96 5.57 -4.07
N ILE A 749 -31.95 4.71 -4.03
CA ILE A 749 -32.07 3.32 -3.54
C ILE A 749 -31.32 3.11 -2.22
N LYS A 750 -30.26 3.90 -1.97
CA LYS A 750 -29.50 3.87 -0.73
C LYS A 750 -29.03 5.25 -0.28
N SER A 751 -28.86 5.42 1.02
CA SER A 751 -28.06 6.50 1.61
C SER A 751 -27.29 6.04 2.83
N TYR A 752 -26.24 6.76 3.19
CA TYR A 752 -25.35 6.44 4.30
C TYR A 752 -25.13 7.65 5.21
N THR A 753 -25.07 7.41 6.52
CA THR A 753 -24.56 8.37 7.50
C THR A 753 -23.27 7.85 8.13
N TYR A 754 -22.42 8.75 8.61
CA TYR A 754 -21.10 8.41 9.14
C TYR A 754 -20.88 8.97 10.54
N GLY A 755 -20.18 8.22 11.38
CA GLY A 755 -19.76 8.61 12.71
C GLY A 755 -18.47 9.45 12.73
N VAL A 756 -17.99 9.79 13.93
CA VAL A 756 -16.82 10.67 14.20
C VAL A 756 -15.45 10.12 13.78
N THR A 757 -15.39 8.90 13.26
CA THR A 757 -14.15 8.26 12.78
C THR A 757 -14.29 7.76 11.34
N ASN A 758 -15.13 8.42 10.54
CA ASN A 758 -15.39 8.06 9.13
C ASN A 758 -15.94 6.65 8.90
N LYS A 759 -16.60 6.04 9.90
CA LYS A 759 -17.28 4.73 9.78
C LYS A 759 -18.77 4.92 9.50
N LYS A 760 -19.39 3.98 8.78
CA LYS A 760 -20.83 4.03 8.47
C LYS A 760 -21.63 3.78 9.74
N ASP A 761 -22.50 4.69 10.14
CA ASP A 761 -23.38 4.52 11.30
C ASP A 761 -24.73 3.95 10.89
N VAL A 762 -25.29 4.44 9.77
CA VAL A 762 -26.57 3.98 9.24
C VAL A 762 -26.47 3.81 7.72
N GLU A 763 -27.00 2.70 7.22
CA GLU A 763 -27.33 2.51 5.81
C GLU A 763 -28.86 2.48 5.67
N THR A 764 -29.41 3.39 4.89
CA THR A 764 -30.86 3.46 4.62
C THR A 764 -31.12 2.91 3.22
N PHE A 765 -32.08 1.99 3.11
CA PHE A 765 -32.59 1.48 1.83
C PHE A 765 -33.95 2.09 1.56
N TYR A 766 -34.16 2.53 0.33
CA TYR A 766 -35.41 3.12 -0.13
C TYR A 766 -36.08 2.11 -1.04
N ASN A 767 -37.22 1.58 -0.59
CA ASN A 767 -37.95 0.51 -1.25
C ASN A 767 -39.35 0.98 -1.62
N ILE A 768 -40.00 0.23 -2.50
CA ILE A 768 -41.39 0.40 -2.87
C ILE A 768 -42.06 -0.96 -2.67
N ASP A 769 -43.20 -1.00 -1.98
CA ASP A 769 -43.94 -2.24 -1.77
C ASP A 769 -44.71 -2.69 -3.04
N SER A 770 -45.44 -3.80 -2.95
CA SER A 770 -46.23 -4.32 -4.08
C SER A 770 -47.35 -3.39 -4.55
N ASN A 771 -47.75 -2.42 -3.72
CA ASN A 771 -48.81 -1.46 -4.02
C ASN A 771 -48.25 -0.11 -4.52
N GLY A 772 -46.93 0.00 -4.70
CA GLY A 772 -46.29 1.24 -5.13
C GLY A 772 -46.02 2.23 -3.98
N ILE A 773 -46.18 1.83 -2.71
CA ILE A 773 -45.97 2.71 -1.56
C ILE A 773 -44.48 2.72 -1.17
N PRO A 774 -43.82 3.90 -1.15
CA PRO A 774 -42.44 4.00 -0.72
C PRO A 774 -42.29 3.74 0.77
N PHE A 775 -41.30 2.95 1.16
CA PHE A 775 -40.91 2.74 2.55
C PHE A 775 -39.39 2.69 2.70
N LYS A 776 -38.91 2.88 3.93
CA LYS A 776 -37.47 2.85 4.25
C LYS A 776 -37.16 1.70 5.18
N THR A 777 -36.00 1.08 4.98
CA THR A 777 -35.42 0.15 5.93
C THR A 777 -33.99 0.55 6.25
N TYR A 778 -33.46 0.08 7.37
CA TYR A 778 -32.21 0.58 7.92
C TYR A 778 -31.31 -0.57 8.35
N ILE A 779 -30.01 -0.42 8.12
CA ILE A 779 -28.99 -1.14 8.88
C ILE A 779 -28.30 -0.11 9.77
N LYS A 780 -28.17 -0.41 11.07
CA LYS A 780 -27.43 0.45 12.01
C LYS A 780 -26.20 -0.28 12.50
N TYR A 781 -25.09 0.43 12.57
CA TYR A 781 -23.80 -0.09 12.99
C TYR A 781 -23.36 0.60 14.27
N LYS A 782 -22.71 -0.14 15.17
CA LYS A 782 -21.88 0.42 16.23
C LYS A 782 -20.51 -0.22 16.22
N TYR A 783 -19.53 0.55 16.65
CA TYR A 783 -18.13 0.14 16.68
C TYR A 783 -17.54 0.30 18.07
N ASP A 784 -16.58 -0.55 18.41
CA ASP A 784 -15.73 -0.33 19.57
C ASP A 784 -14.67 0.74 19.31
N ILE A 785 -13.83 1.00 20.32
CA ILE A 785 -12.75 1.98 20.26
C ILE A 785 -11.66 1.66 19.20
N LEU A 786 -11.56 0.41 18.75
CA LEU A 786 -10.64 -0.03 17.70
C LEU A 786 -11.29 -0.02 16.31
N SER A 787 -12.50 0.51 16.21
CA SER A 787 -13.31 0.54 14.98
C SER A 787 -13.70 -0.85 14.46
N ARG A 788 -13.82 -1.85 15.35
CA ARG A 788 -14.44 -3.15 15.06
C ARG A 788 -15.95 -3.05 15.23
N GLU A 789 -16.72 -3.67 14.33
CA GLU A 789 -18.18 -3.75 14.44
C GLU A 789 -18.57 -4.58 15.68
N ILE A 790 -19.35 -3.98 16.57
CA ILE A 790 -19.86 -4.61 17.80
C ILE A 790 -21.38 -4.75 17.82
N GLU A 791 -22.12 -3.93 17.06
CA GLU A 791 -23.55 -4.12 16.87
C GLU A 791 -23.92 -3.87 15.41
N VAL A 792 -24.71 -4.76 14.82
CA VAL A 792 -25.33 -4.58 13.51
C VAL A 792 -26.82 -4.89 13.62
N THR A 793 -27.65 -3.85 13.64
CA THR A 793 -29.11 -3.98 13.61
C THR A 793 -29.58 -4.08 12.17
N SER A 794 -30.30 -5.16 11.84
CA SER A 794 -30.80 -5.41 10.50
C SER A 794 -32.09 -4.61 10.19
N PRO A 795 -32.56 -4.61 8.93
CA PRO A 795 -33.86 -4.06 8.54
C PRO A 795 -35.06 -4.60 9.31
N SER A 796 -35.01 -5.87 9.73
CA SER A 796 -36.08 -6.53 10.49
C SER A 796 -36.01 -6.27 11.99
N GLY A 797 -35.01 -5.52 12.46
CA GLY A 797 -34.90 -5.00 13.82
C GLY A 797 -34.07 -5.85 14.77
N GLU A 798 -33.67 -7.07 14.41
CA GLU A 798 -32.74 -7.86 15.22
C GLU A 798 -31.31 -7.29 15.15
N THR A 799 -30.63 -7.32 16.29
CA THR A 799 -29.25 -6.81 16.44
C THR A 799 -28.29 -7.97 16.62
N LYS A 800 -27.35 -8.13 15.70
CA LYS A 800 -26.17 -8.97 15.90
C LYS A 800 -25.20 -8.22 16.81
N VAL A 801 -24.88 -8.78 17.96
CA VAL A 801 -23.93 -8.23 18.92
C VAL A 801 -22.64 -9.04 18.85
N THR A 802 -21.50 -8.36 18.82
CA THR A 802 -20.17 -8.94 18.97
C THR A 802 -19.40 -8.17 20.04
N GLU A 803 -19.06 -8.82 21.14
CA GLU A 803 -18.26 -8.23 22.21
C GLU A 803 -16.84 -8.78 22.15
N TYR A 804 -15.85 -7.91 21.99
CA TYR A 804 -14.45 -8.32 21.98
C TYR A 804 -13.81 -8.08 23.35
N ASN A 805 -13.05 -9.05 23.82
CA ASN A 805 -12.18 -8.88 24.98
C ASN A 805 -10.77 -9.31 24.60
N ASP A 806 -9.93 -8.31 24.32
CA ASP A 806 -8.55 -8.52 23.89
C ASP A 806 -7.65 -9.05 25.02
N ALA A 807 -8.04 -8.85 26.30
CA ALA A 807 -7.31 -9.34 27.46
C ALA A 807 -7.60 -10.82 27.74
N SER A 808 -8.81 -11.32 27.47
CA SER A 808 -9.09 -12.77 27.54
C SER A 808 -8.91 -13.48 26.19
N HIS A 809 -8.62 -12.74 25.12
CA HIS A 809 -8.57 -13.23 23.74
C HIS A 809 -9.86 -13.95 23.31
N THR A 810 -10.99 -13.40 23.73
CA THR A 810 -12.32 -13.95 23.45
C THR A 810 -13.18 -12.97 22.68
N GLU A 811 -14.11 -13.49 21.91
CA GLU A 811 -15.27 -12.74 21.42
C GLU A 811 -16.56 -13.43 21.87
N GLN A 812 -17.60 -12.65 22.15
CA GLN A 812 -18.95 -13.15 22.39
C GLN A 812 -19.88 -12.69 21.29
N LYS A 813 -20.70 -13.60 20.75
CA LYS A 813 -21.62 -13.32 19.64
C LYS A 813 -23.01 -13.83 19.95
N TYR A 814 -24.01 -12.98 19.76
CA TYR A 814 -25.42 -13.35 19.89
C TYR A 814 -26.30 -12.41 19.06
N VAL A 815 -27.56 -12.79 18.89
CA VAL A 815 -28.59 -11.98 18.23
C VAL A 815 -29.61 -11.56 19.28
N LYS A 816 -29.93 -10.27 19.34
CA LYS A 816 -31.00 -9.73 20.17
C LYS A 816 -32.21 -9.41 19.30
N ALA A 817 -33.36 -9.99 19.62
CA ALA A 817 -34.64 -9.71 18.98
C ALA A 817 -35.24 -8.37 19.46
N LEU A 818 -36.29 -7.93 18.78
CA LEU A 818 -36.99 -6.66 19.06
C LEU A 818 -37.64 -6.63 20.45
N ASP A 819 -38.19 -7.75 20.91
CA ASP A 819 -38.78 -7.93 22.23
C ASP A 819 -37.74 -8.06 23.36
N GLY A 820 -36.46 -8.07 23.00
CA GLY A 820 -35.34 -8.18 23.93
C GLY A 820 -34.88 -9.60 24.19
N GLU A 821 -35.54 -10.62 23.62
CA GLU A 821 -35.04 -12.00 23.68
C GLU A 821 -33.68 -12.11 23.01
N ILE A 822 -32.79 -12.91 23.59
CA ILE A 822 -31.46 -13.15 23.01
C ILE A 822 -31.36 -14.59 22.54
N SER A 823 -30.71 -14.79 21.39
CA SER A 823 -30.29 -16.09 20.93
C SER A 823 -29.31 -16.73 21.92
N PRO A 824 -29.03 -18.03 21.78
CA PRO A 824 -27.85 -18.62 22.39
C PRO A 824 -26.59 -17.78 22.13
N ILE A 825 -25.72 -17.68 23.13
CA ILE A 825 -24.50 -16.86 23.12
C ILE A 825 -23.32 -17.75 22.74
N SER A 826 -22.62 -17.39 21.66
CA SER A 826 -21.39 -18.04 21.23
C SER A 826 -20.19 -17.30 21.81
N VAL A 827 -19.49 -17.91 22.76
CA VAL A 827 -18.22 -17.42 23.31
C VAL A 827 -17.08 -18.14 22.59
N VAL A 828 -16.38 -17.43 21.71
CA VAL A 828 -15.24 -17.95 20.96
C VAL A 828 -13.97 -17.52 21.67
N THR A 829 -13.10 -18.48 21.97
CA THR A 829 -11.76 -18.25 22.51
C THR A 829 -10.74 -18.53 21.42
N TYR A 830 -9.82 -17.60 21.22
CA TYR A 830 -8.75 -17.73 20.24
C TYR A 830 -7.47 -18.23 20.92
N ASN A 831 -6.65 -18.96 20.16
CA ASN A 831 -5.27 -19.22 20.55
C ASN A 831 -4.36 -18.08 20.04
N ASP A 832 -3.07 -18.17 20.39
CA ASP A 832 -2.06 -17.17 19.99
C ASP A 832 -1.84 -17.06 18.47
N MET A 833 -2.35 -18.00 17.66
CA MET A 833 -2.37 -17.91 16.19
C MET A 833 -3.59 -17.13 15.64
N ASN A 834 -4.41 -16.54 16.52
CA ASN A 834 -5.72 -15.99 16.18
C ASN A 834 -6.65 -17.03 15.50
N LYS A 835 -6.47 -18.31 15.83
CA LYS A 835 -7.36 -19.40 15.39
C LYS A 835 -8.30 -19.79 16.51
N VAL A 836 -9.51 -20.23 16.16
CA VAL A 836 -10.57 -20.57 17.11
C VAL A 836 -10.15 -21.81 17.93
N ALA A 837 -9.69 -21.62 19.16
CA ALA A 837 -9.32 -22.71 20.06
C ALA A 837 -10.55 -23.46 20.56
N SER A 838 -11.58 -22.71 20.96
CA SER A 838 -12.86 -23.26 21.39
C SER A 838 -14.01 -22.31 21.16
N THR A 839 -15.19 -22.88 20.94
CA THR A 839 -16.47 -22.15 20.91
C THR A 839 -17.37 -22.79 21.95
N GLN A 840 -17.74 -22.01 22.97
CA GLN A 840 -18.73 -22.38 23.97
C GLN A 840 -20.08 -21.76 23.57
N LEU A 841 -21.12 -22.58 23.51
CA LEU A 841 -22.49 -22.11 23.32
C LEU A 841 -23.20 -22.08 24.67
N LEU A 842 -23.73 -20.93 25.03
CA LEU A 842 -24.55 -20.71 26.22
C LEU A 842 -26.00 -20.52 25.79
N LYS A 843 -26.95 -20.92 26.65
CA LYS A 843 -28.36 -20.53 26.48
C LYS A 843 -28.54 -19.03 26.78
N SER A 844 -29.74 -18.52 26.51
CA SER A 844 -30.10 -17.11 26.77
C SER A 844 -29.98 -16.71 28.24
N ASP A 845 -30.14 -17.66 29.18
CA ASP A 845 -29.93 -17.46 30.63
C ASP A 845 -28.44 -17.55 31.06
N LYS A 846 -27.51 -17.60 30.09
CA LYS A 846 -26.06 -17.81 30.26
C LYS A 846 -25.68 -19.17 30.84
N SER A 847 -26.61 -20.10 30.99
CA SER A 847 -26.27 -21.48 31.36
C SER A 847 -25.52 -22.16 30.22
N PHE A 848 -24.58 -23.03 30.57
CA PHE A 848 -23.81 -23.81 29.61
C PHE A 848 -24.72 -24.73 28.78
N TYR A 849 -24.51 -24.78 27.46
CA TYR A 849 -25.19 -25.71 26.56
C TYR A 849 -24.22 -26.71 25.94
N SER A 850 -23.18 -26.24 25.25
CA SER A 850 -22.18 -27.10 24.61
C SER A 850 -20.83 -26.39 24.46
N VAL A 851 -19.78 -27.18 24.21
CA VAL A 851 -18.46 -26.67 23.82
C VAL A 851 -17.92 -27.49 22.66
N SER A 852 -17.35 -26.82 21.68
CA SER A 852 -16.52 -27.43 20.64
C SER A 852 -15.10 -26.89 20.76
N SER A 853 -14.11 -27.76 20.71
CA SER A 853 -12.69 -27.39 20.70
C SER A 853 -12.05 -27.79 19.38
N ASN A 854 -11.20 -26.94 18.82
CA ASN A 854 -10.39 -27.29 17.66
C ASN A 854 -8.97 -27.61 18.11
N LYS A 855 -8.39 -28.63 17.48
CA LYS A 855 -6.96 -28.90 17.54
C LYS A 855 -6.38 -28.62 16.17
N TYR A 856 -5.28 -27.90 16.18
CA TYR A 856 -4.55 -27.47 15.00
C TYR A 856 -3.29 -28.32 14.86
N ASP A 857 -2.78 -28.44 13.63
CA ASP A 857 -1.49 -29.07 13.43
C ASP A 857 -0.37 -28.13 13.90
N ALA A 858 0.88 -28.55 13.75
CA ALA A 858 2.01 -27.81 14.30
C ALA A 858 2.34 -26.51 13.53
N TYR A 859 1.68 -26.24 12.40
CA TYR A 859 1.69 -24.97 11.66
C TYR A 859 0.39 -24.16 11.85
N GLY A 860 -0.47 -24.60 12.75
CA GLY A 860 -1.82 -24.10 12.98
C GLY A 860 -2.86 -24.88 12.19
#